data_AF-A0A2V7LNC0-F1
#
_entry.id   AF-A0A2V7LNC0-F1
#
_cell.length_a   1.000
_cell.length_b   1.000
_cell.length_c   1.000
_cell.angle_alpha   90.00
_cell.angle_beta   90.00
_cell.angle_gamma   90.00
#
_symmetry.space_group_name_H-M   'P 1'
#
loop_
_entity.id
_entity.type
_entity.pdbx_description
1 polymer ?
#
loop_
_entity_poly.entity_id
_entity_poly.type
_entity_poly.pdbx_seq_one_letter_code
_entity_poly.pdbx_strand_id
1 'polypeptide(L)'
;MTPEWRGEVPTLELLNRMVLDALPLGLRSGPVDTFFQRDIYFDSADWTLRRRGVSCRFRIRVDDRRILTLRTIGRWEGGVPLVLPQTFEADVPELEGEQALAGTSDPARRLRSLIDPALLLPRIQFETERRVRHTRAGWFSRGRYDVVYDVVTVRGRQRAQTFQELKLRELARGRPGLDRLARAFQDQYGLRPLLVGKVDRAAALLRELESGALARPARGEREVALVAVEGGSIAMLTESTALTLPVRRGTGEETCREILRTFFGTADGQVRFLGTAPGALTGTRPVLEVWLARVSEARGAGVAGRVQWLPLDELLAAAGSPGLRDPRTLAALTVAARSDVLAEWKRRGEPERGTAPRQTVERRVRLSEFVPRPSAAGVDGAAPEHFLDGDLSLLEFNARVLDLAEDPRVPLLARIRFLSVLSTNLDEFFMVRVDALKRAAATGAGGPAAGAGGLAADEQLDAIGIRVRALLERQARCFTAKCLPALAAHGVRILRWSELAAAQQELLRRYFTEEIFPFITPQAMTRAPGHPFPLIANLRLSLAVVVRDAPGGPMHFAYLKVPETVSRFVKLADESGFVAVEDVIRAQLGLVYPGRFVEEAYAFRVTRGADLELDERHAVSLLQVIEEETKRRPYGAAVRVEIAGEMPEAVRELLLRELQFEEAAASSPPGAGDLYAVDGLLDLGALRELARLPLPELDYPPHHGRAPLEEGRSIFAILAERDVLVHHPYDAFEATVQRLVVEAADDPDVVAIKLTLYRAGGRSEIVDALLRAAGRGREVFVFVELKARFDEERNIEWAKKLEQGGIRVVYGLVELKTHAKTALIVRRERDGIRRYVHIGTGNYNAATAALYTDVGLLSADPELGADLHDLFNELSGSSRPPQTAFRQILVAPTYLAKRLVELIDREAAHARAGRDARIRAKLNGLADPEIITALYRASQAGVDIALVVRGVCTLRPGVVGLSERIRVVSVLGRFLEHARIYHFANGDAAEYYIGSADWRPRNLRQRVEVVTPVRDAACRSRLDAILAAELDDPTAWDLDSDGSYHRRAPAPGGESRSFQERLLGLASATA
;
A
#
# COMPACT_ATOMS: atom_id res chain seq x y z
N MET A 1 -45.99 -23.94 -20.75
CA MET A 1 -45.40 -22.90 -19.88
C MET A 1 -46.53 -22.35 -19.02
N THR A 2 -46.29 -22.11 -17.72
CA THR A 2 -47.25 -21.41 -16.87
C THR A 2 -47.43 -19.97 -17.38
N PRO A 3 -48.67 -19.48 -17.55
CA PRO A 3 -48.91 -18.09 -17.97
C PRO A 3 -48.26 -17.11 -16.98
N GLU A 4 -47.51 -16.13 -17.48
CA GLU A 4 -46.90 -15.10 -16.64
C GLU A 4 -46.99 -13.71 -17.28
N TRP A 5 -47.12 -12.69 -16.43
CA TRP A 5 -47.01 -11.28 -16.80
C TRP A 5 -45.79 -10.66 -16.11
N ARG A 6 -45.13 -9.71 -16.77
CA ARG A 6 -43.93 -9.03 -16.26
C ARG A 6 -44.09 -7.51 -16.38
N GLY A 7 -43.73 -6.79 -15.33
CA GLY A 7 -43.76 -5.34 -15.26
C GLY A 7 -42.41 -4.75 -14.83
N GLU A 8 -42.02 -3.64 -15.44
CA GLU A 8 -40.88 -2.85 -15.01
C GLU A 8 -41.22 -2.04 -13.77
N VAL A 9 -40.32 -2.07 -12.78
CA VAL A 9 -40.45 -1.26 -11.57
C VAL A 9 -39.32 -0.21 -11.60
N PRO A 10 -39.64 1.10 -11.64
CA PRO A 10 -38.64 2.15 -11.88
C PRO A 10 -37.65 2.39 -10.73
N THR A 11 -38.03 2.12 -9.47
CA THR A 11 -37.14 2.34 -8.33
C THR A 11 -37.21 1.21 -7.29
N LEU A 12 -36.15 1.09 -6.49
CA LEU A 12 -36.09 0.14 -5.38
C LEU A 12 -37.08 0.52 -4.27
N GLU A 13 -37.30 1.80 -3.97
CA GLU A 13 -38.30 2.20 -2.96
C GLU A 13 -39.71 1.75 -3.37
N LEU A 14 -40.05 1.90 -4.65
CA LEU A 14 -41.34 1.46 -5.16
C LEU A 14 -41.50 -0.05 -5.03
N LEU A 15 -40.47 -0.84 -5.40
CA LEU A 15 -40.50 -2.29 -5.25
C LEU A 15 -40.67 -2.70 -3.78
N ASN A 16 -39.92 -2.07 -2.87
CA ASN A 16 -40.02 -2.33 -1.43
C ASN A 16 -41.42 -2.03 -0.88
N ARG A 17 -42.02 -0.92 -1.30
CA ARG A 17 -43.40 -0.57 -0.94
C ARG A 17 -44.40 -1.63 -1.44
N MET A 18 -44.29 -2.05 -2.70
CA MET A 18 -45.18 -3.06 -3.28
C MET A 18 -45.10 -4.44 -2.59
N VAL A 19 -43.97 -4.77 -1.97
CA VAL A 19 -43.82 -6.00 -1.17
C VAL A 19 -44.69 -5.93 0.10
N LEU A 20 -44.77 -4.76 0.72
CA LEU A 20 -45.47 -4.53 2.00
C LEU A 20 -46.99 -4.30 1.82
N ASP A 21 -47.39 -3.67 0.72
CA ASP A 21 -48.80 -3.31 0.48
C ASP A 21 -49.71 -4.55 0.37
N ALA A 22 -51.00 -4.35 0.67
CA ALA A 22 -52.01 -5.38 0.41
C ALA A 22 -52.10 -5.67 -1.10
N LEU A 23 -52.26 -6.94 -1.48
CA LEU A 23 -52.38 -7.29 -2.89
C LEU A 23 -53.68 -6.71 -3.49
N PRO A 24 -53.65 -6.27 -4.76
CA PRO A 24 -54.84 -5.74 -5.43
C PRO A 24 -55.97 -6.76 -5.51
N LEU A 25 -57.20 -6.27 -5.73
CA LEU A 25 -58.39 -7.09 -5.95
C LEU A 25 -58.77 -8.01 -4.76
N GLY A 26 -58.33 -7.66 -3.55
CA GLY A 26 -58.67 -8.41 -2.33
C GLY A 26 -57.99 -9.77 -2.21
N LEU A 27 -56.91 -10.01 -2.96
CA LEU A 27 -56.13 -11.24 -2.86
C LEU A 27 -55.40 -11.30 -1.52
N ARG A 28 -55.50 -12.44 -0.83
CA ARG A 28 -54.73 -12.71 0.39
C ARG A 28 -53.41 -13.37 0.00
N SER A 29 -52.31 -12.97 0.62
CA SER A 29 -51.01 -13.63 0.47
C SER A 29 -50.57 -14.29 1.77
N GLY A 30 -49.68 -15.29 1.65
CA GLY A 30 -48.85 -15.75 2.77
C GLY A 30 -47.69 -14.79 3.09
N PRO A 31 -46.76 -15.22 3.95
CA PRO A 31 -45.49 -14.52 4.20
C PRO A 31 -44.68 -14.38 2.91
N VAL A 32 -43.69 -13.48 2.94
CA VAL A 32 -42.79 -13.21 1.81
C VAL A 32 -41.60 -14.17 1.90
N ASP A 33 -41.45 -15.04 0.91
CA ASP A 33 -40.28 -15.90 0.80
C ASP A 33 -39.17 -15.16 0.06
N THR A 34 -37.94 -15.20 0.58
CA THR A 34 -36.80 -14.52 -0.03
C THR A 34 -35.80 -15.53 -0.55
N PHE A 35 -35.36 -15.36 -1.79
CA PHE A 35 -34.42 -16.21 -2.49
C PHE A 35 -33.33 -15.33 -3.10
N PHE A 36 -32.09 -15.79 -3.02
CA PHE A 36 -31.00 -15.20 -3.77
C PHE A 36 -30.41 -16.23 -4.70
N GLN A 37 -30.08 -15.79 -5.89
CA GLN A 37 -29.46 -16.64 -6.90
C GLN A 37 -28.51 -15.83 -7.77
N ARG A 38 -27.40 -16.46 -8.14
CA ARG A 38 -26.51 -15.98 -9.18
C ARG A 38 -26.78 -16.79 -10.45
N ASP A 39 -27.02 -16.11 -11.55
CA ASP A 39 -27.20 -16.74 -12.86
C ASP A 39 -26.03 -16.37 -13.77
N ILE A 40 -25.35 -17.37 -14.32
CA ILE A 40 -24.30 -17.25 -15.32
C ILE A 40 -24.82 -17.87 -16.62
N TYR A 41 -24.87 -17.10 -17.69
CA TYR A 41 -25.28 -17.57 -19.00
C TYR A 41 -24.06 -17.76 -19.90
N PHE A 42 -23.96 -18.96 -20.48
CA PHE A 42 -22.87 -19.36 -21.36
C PHE A 42 -23.29 -19.31 -22.83
N ASP A 43 -22.41 -18.80 -23.67
CA ASP A 43 -22.52 -18.86 -25.13
C ASP A 43 -21.11 -18.77 -25.76
N SER A 44 -20.99 -19.11 -27.03
CA SER A 44 -19.75 -18.90 -27.77
C SER A 44 -19.50 -17.42 -28.03
N ALA A 45 -18.28 -17.07 -28.44
CA ALA A 45 -17.92 -15.70 -28.78
C ALA A 45 -18.85 -15.06 -29.84
N ASP A 46 -19.38 -15.88 -30.75
CA ASP A 46 -20.30 -15.49 -31.82
C ASP A 46 -21.78 -15.76 -31.53
N TRP A 47 -22.15 -16.04 -30.26
CA TRP A 47 -23.53 -16.30 -29.82
C TRP A 47 -24.21 -17.47 -30.54
N THR A 48 -23.48 -18.55 -30.79
CA THR A 48 -23.97 -19.71 -31.54
C THR A 48 -25.13 -20.41 -30.86
N LEU A 49 -25.13 -20.58 -29.53
CA LEU A 49 -26.27 -21.17 -28.82
C LEU A 49 -27.51 -20.30 -28.99
N ARG A 50 -27.38 -18.99 -28.76
CA ARG A 50 -28.51 -18.06 -28.89
C ARG A 50 -29.06 -18.00 -30.31
N ARG A 51 -28.21 -18.00 -31.35
CA ARG A 51 -28.65 -18.07 -32.76
C ARG A 51 -29.39 -19.37 -33.08
N ARG A 52 -29.01 -20.46 -32.42
CA ARG A 52 -29.71 -21.76 -32.50
C ARG A 52 -30.95 -21.81 -31.60
N GLY A 53 -31.31 -20.71 -30.96
CA GLY A 53 -32.45 -20.65 -30.04
C GLY A 53 -32.22 -21.46 -28.76
N VAL A 54 -30.99 -21.59 -28.29
CA VAL A 54 -30.62 -22.33 -27.08
C VAL A 54 -30.07 -21.36 -26.05
N SER A 55 -30.47 -21.57 -24.78
CA SER A 55 -29.88 -20.86 -23.64
C SER A 55 -29.27 -21.88 -22.68
N CYS A 56 -28.02 -21.65 -22.31
CA CYS A 56 -27.30 -22.41 -21.30
C CYS A 56 -27.08 -21.53 -20.08
N ARG A 57 -27.52 -21.99 -18.91
CA ARG A 57 -27.46 -21.23 -17.65
C ARG A 57 -26.92 -22.11 -16.54
N PHE A 58 -25.90 -21.64 -15.85
CA PHE A 58 -25.47 -22.17 -14.58
C PHE A 58 -25.99 -21.26 -13.47
N ARG A 59 -26.75 -21.81 -12.53
CA ARG A 59 -27.32 -21.08 -11.39
C ARG A 59 -26.68 -21.55 -10.10
N ILE A 60 -26.31 -20.61 -9.24
CA ILE A 60 -25.88 -20.86 -7.87
C ILE A 60 -26.96 -20.30 -6.95
N ARG A 61 -27.48 -21.13 -6.04
CA ARG A 61 -28.49 -20.74 -5.04
C ARG A 61 -27.87 -20.53 -3.66
N VAL A 62 -28.68 -19.93 -2.78
CA VAL A 62 -28.44 -19.73 -1.33
C VAL A 62 -27.89 -20.95 -0.61
N ASP A 63 -28.50 -22.10 -0.86
CA ASP A 63 -28.21 -23.38 -0.22
C ASP A 63 -27.01 -24.08 -0.88
N ASP A 64 -26.20 -23.32 -1.61
CA ASP A 64 -25.08 -23.77 -2.45
C ASP A 64 -25.46 -24.84 -3.49
N ARG A 65 -26.76 -24.99 -3.77
CA ARG A 65 -27.21 -25.81 -4.90
C ARG A 65 -26.84 -25.12 -6.19
N ARG A 66 -26.05 -25.83 -7.00
CA ARG A 66 -25.63 -25.42 -8.33
C ARG A 66 -26.43 -26.18 -9.35
N ILE A 67 -27.05 -25.47 -10.27
CA ILE A 67 -28.04 -26.01 -11.19
C ILE A 67 -27.64 -25.62 -12.61
N LEU A 68 -27.33 -26.61 -13.43
CA LEU A 68 -27.13 -26.40 -14.86
C LEU A 68 -28.45 -26.57 -15.60
N THR A 69 -28.81 -25.59 -16.42
CA THR A 69 -30.04 -25.56 -17.19
C THR A 69 -29.73 -25.33 -18.66
N LEU A 70 -30.26 -26.21 -19.52
CA LEU A 70 -30.26 -26.04 -20.97
C LEU A 70 -31.69 -25.91 -21.46
N ARG A 71 -32.02 -24.81 -22.14
CA ARG A 71 -33.38 -24.57 -22.64
C ARG A 71 -33.36 -24.24 -24.12
N THR A 72 -34.24 -24.89 -24.89
CA THR A 72 -34.44 -24.65 -26.32
C THR A 72 -35.69 -23.80 -26.57
N ILE A 73 -35.62 -22.92 -27.56
CA ILE A 73 -36.71 -22.10 -28.08
C ILE A 73 -37.31 -22.92 -29.22
N GLY A 74 -38.55 -23.37 -29.04
CA GLY A 74 -39.24 -24.18 -30.04
C GLY A 74 -39.32 -23.49 -31.41
N ARG A 75 -39.41 -24.28 -32.48
CA ARG A 75 -39.56 -23.81 -33.87
C ARG A 75 -41.04 -23.84 -34.26
N TRP A 76 -41.54 -22.77 -34.88
CA TRP A 76 -42.95 -22.63 -35.29
C TRP A 76 -43.02 -22.29 -36.78
N GLU A 77 -43.94 -22.90 -37.51
CA GLU A 77 -44.21 -22.59 -38.92
C GLU A 77 -45.73 -22.65 -39.14
N GLY A 78 -46.31 -21.63 -39.78
CA GLY A 78 -47.76 -21.55 -40.01
C GLY A 78 -48.65 -21.55 -38.75
N GLY A 79 -48.12 -21.16 -37.58
CA GLY A 79 -48.87 -21.20 -36.31
C GLY A 79 -48.90 -22.58 -35.62
N VAL A 80 -48.21 -23.58 -36.17
CA VAL A 80 -48.09 -24.94 -35.61
C VAL A 80 -46.66 -25.12 -35.05
N PRO A 81 -46.49 -25.65 -33.83
CA PRO A 81 -45.16 -25.91 -33.29
C PRO A 81 -44.54 -27.13 -33.98
N LEU A 82 -43.46 -26.93 -34.74
CA LEU A 82 -42.63 -28.01 -35.32
C LEU A 82 -41.75 -28.68 -34.26
N VAL A 83 -41.28 -27.90 -33.28
CA VAL A 83 -40.52 -28.41 -32.13
C VAL A 83 -40.97 -27.65 -30.89
N LEU A 84 -41.44 -28.36 -29.86
CA LEU A 84 -41.83 -27.74 -28.60
C LEU A 84 -40.58 -27.26 -27.81
N PRO A 85 -40.64 -26.11 -27.12
CA PRO A 85 -39.57 -25.68 -26.23
C PRO A 85 -39.33 -26.72 -25.12
N GLN A 86 -38.09 -27.17 -24.95
CA GLN A 86 -37.71 -28.12 -23.90
C GLN A 86 -36.77 -27.46 -22.90
N THR A 87 -36.84 -27.87 -21.65
CA THR A 87 -35.94 -27.43 -20.58
C THR A 87 -35.38 -28.66 -19.89
N PHE A 88 -34.05 -28.74 -19.85
CA PHE A 88 -33.29 -29.77 -19.15
C PHE A 88 -32.58 -29.09 -18.00
N GLU A 89 -32.71 -29.64 -16.79
CA GLU A 89 -32.15 -29.07 -15.58
C GLU A 89 -31.60 -30.18 -14.69
N ALA A 90 -30.42 -29.97 -14.11
CA ALA A 90 -29.80 -30.90 -13.18
C ALA A 90 -29.00 -30.14 -12.12
N ASP A 91 -29.03 -30.62 -10.87
CA ASP A 91 -28.05 -30.23 -9.88
C ASP A 91 -26.66 -30.77 -10.30
N VAL A 92 -25.63 -29.95 -10.09
CA VAL A 92 -24.27 -30.21 -10.55
C VAL A 92 -23.28 -30.00 -9.39
N PRO A 93 -22.36 -30.94 -9.13
CA PRO A 93 -21.39 -30.80 -8.05
C PRO A 93 -20.25 -29.80 -8.36
N GLU A 94 -20.04 -29.49 -9.64
CA GLU A 94 -18.94 -28.63 -10.09
C GLU A 94 -19.09 -27.19 -9.55
N LEU A 95 -17.96 -26.58 -9.15
CA LEU A 95 -17.92 -25.22 -8.61
C LEU A 95 -18.14 -24.15 -9.67
N GLU A 96 -17.62 -24.42 -10.85
CA GLU A 96 -17.58 -23.48 -11.96
C GLU A 96 -18.54 -23.91 -13.04
N GLY A 97 -19.13 -22.92 -13.69
CA GLY A 97 -20.08 -23.20 -14.75
C GLY A 97 -19.41 -23.94 -15.89
N GLU A 98 -18.20 -23.53 -16.26
CA GLU A 98 -17.34 -24.13 -17.29
C GLU A 98 -17.12 -25.62 -17.06
N GLN A 99 -16.79 -26.00 -15.82
CA GLN A 99 -16.63 -27.39 -15.41
C GLN A 99 -17.97 -28.14 -15.51
N ALA A 100 -19.06 -27.53 -15.05
CA ALA A 100 -20.40 -28.11 -15.16
C ALA A 100 -20.83 -28.32 -16.63
N LEU A 101 -20.41 -27.46 -17.57
CA LEU A 101 -20.67 -27.64 -19.01
C LEU A 101 -19.98 -28.89 -19.57
N ALA A 102 -18.79 -29.21 -19.06
CA ALA A 102 -18.01 -30.39 -19.40
C ALA A 102 -18.41 -31.64 -18.58
N GLY A 103 -19.25 -31.49 -17.56
CA GLY A 103 -19.68 -32.57 -16.66
C GLY A 103 -20.53 -33.67 -17.31
N THR A 104 -21.06 -34.57 -16.49
CA THR A 104 -21.85 -35.74 -16.94
C THR A 104 -23.36 -35.57 -16.81
N SER A 105 -23.82 -34.42 -16.32
CA SER A 105 -25.24 -34.12 -16.15
C SER A 105 -26.00 -34.16 -17.48
N ASP A 106 -27.31 -34.43 -17.44
CA ASP A 106 -28.12 -34.50 -18.66
C ASP A 106 -28.07 -33.22 -19.51
N PRO A 107 -28.14 -32.01 -18.91
CA PRO A 107 -27.93 -30.76 -19.65
C PRO A 107 -26.54 -30.67 -20.30
N ALA A 108 -25.48 -31.10 -19.62
CA ALA A 108 -24.10 -31.06 -20.13
C ALA A 108 -23.91 -32.02 -21.32
N ARG A 109 -24.43 -33.26 -21.24
CA ARG A 109 -24.38 -34.22 -22.35
C ARG A 109 -25.10 -33.69 -23.60
N ARG A 110 -26.27 -33.06 -23.42
CA ARG A 110 -27.02 -32.46 -24.52
C ARG A 110 -26.32 -31.22 -25.10
N LEU A 111 -25.72 -30.41 -24.24
CA LEU A 111 -24.93 -29.27 -24.67
C LEU A 111 -23.77 -29.68 -25.58
N ARG A 112 -23.04 -30.76 -25.24
CA ARG A 112 -21.98 -31.33 -26.08
C ARG A 112 -22.43 -31.74 -27.48
N SER A 113 -23.70 -32.15 -27.64
CA SER A 113 -24.24 -32.47 -28.96
C SER A 113 -24.51 -31.24 -29.83
N LEU A 114 -24.57 -30.04 -29.21
CA LEU A 114 -24.85 -28.79 -29.88
C LEU A 114 -23.58 -28.00 -30.18
N ILE A 115 -22.63 -27.97 -29.26
CA ILE A 115 -21.38 -27.21 -29.37
C ILE A 115 -20.32 -27.83 -28.47
N ASP A 116 -19.05 -27.69 -28.86
CA ASP A 116 -17.94 -28.00 -27.97
C ASP A 116 -18.01 -27.08 -26.72
N PRO A 117 -18.16 -27.62 -25.51
CA PRO A 117 -18.19 -26.83 -24.29
C PRO A 117 -16.95 -25.95 -24.10
N ALA A 118 -15.80 -26.32 -24.65
CA ALA A 118 -14.57 -25.52 -24.55
C ALA A 118 -14.66 -24.18 -25.30
N LEU A 119 -15.62 -24.04 -26.24
CA LEU A 119 -15.87 -22.79 -26.96
C LEU A 119 -16.84 -21.86 -26.23
N LEU A 120 -17.43 -22.31 -25.13
CA LEU A 120 -18.41 -21.54 -24.37
C LEU A 120 -17.74 -20.69 -23.30
N LEU A 121 -18.13 -19.43 -23.27
CA LEU A 121 -17.63 -18.44 -22.32
C LEU A 121 -18.81 -17.87 -21.51
N PRO A 122 -18.61 -17.45 -20.26
CA PRO A 122 -19.62 -16.73 -19.52
C PRO A 122 -19.87 -15.38 -20.20
N ARG A 123 -21.06 -15.19 -20.76
CA ARG A 123 -21.42 -13.98 -21.53
C ARG A 123 -22.19 -12.97 -20.71
N ILE A 124 -23.05 -13.44 -19.82
CA ILE A 124 -23.94 -12.59 -19.04
C ILE A 124 -23.99 -13.17 -17.63
N GLN A 125 -23.66 -12.34 -16.64
CA GLN A 125 -23.78 -12.68 -15.25
C GLN A 125 -24.58 -11.61 -14.52
N PHE A 126 -25.51 -12.06 -13.68
CA PHE A 126 -26.22 -11.18 -12.76
C PHE A 126 -26.66 -11.92 -11.50
N GLU A 127 -26.86 -11.16 -10.44
CA GLU A 127 -27.44 -11.63 -9.18
C GLU A 127 -28.92 -11.23 -9.17
N THR A 128 -29.79 -12.11 -8.69
CA THR A 128 -31.19 -11.78 -8.44
C THR A 128 -31.49 -12.00 -6.96
N GLU A 129 -31.82 -10.91 -6.27
CA GLU A 129 -32.60 -10.99 -5.03
C GLU A 129 -34.08 -11.07 -5.42
N ARG A 130 -34.72 -12.17 -5.04
CA ARG A 130 -36.12 -12.46 -5.34
C ARG A 130 -36.91 -12.53 -4.05
N ARG A 131 -38.01 -11.81 -4.01
CA ARG A 131 -39.04 -11.94 -2.97
C ARG A 131 -40.31 -12.49 -3.61
N VAL A 132 -40.95 -13.48 -3.01
CA VAL A 132 -42.15 -14.12 -3.56
C VAL A 132 -43.27 -14.08 -2.54
N ARG A 133 -44.44 -13.64 -2.98
CA ARG A 133 -45.70 -13.76 -2.24
C ARG A 133 -46.60 -14.76 -2.94
N HIS A 134 -46.88 -15.85 -2.25
CA HIS A 134 -47.81 -16.86 -2.70
C HIS A 134 -49.24 -16.46 -2.33
N THR A 135 -50.15 -16.33 -3.32
CA THR A 135 -51.54 -16.03 -3.03
C THR A 135 -52.29 -17.27 -2.54
N ARG A 136 -53.23 -17.06 -1.62
CA ARG A 136 -54.11 -18.12 -1.10
C ARG A 136 -55.49 -18.01 -1.73
N ALA A 137 -56.11 -19.15 -2.00
CA ALA A 137 -57.50 -19.18 -2.46
C ALA A 137 -58.42 -18.68 -1.33
N GLY A 138 -59.34 -17.78 -1.68
CA GLY A 138 -60.36 -17.25 -0.78
C GLY A 138 -61.76 -17.67 -1.21
N TRP A 139 -62.77 -17.35 -0.41
CA TRP A 139 -64.17 -17.77 -0.67
C TRP A 139 -64.71 -17.26 -2.02
N PHE A 140 -64.23 -16.09 -2.48
CA PHE A 140 -64.60 -15.47 -3.76
C PHE A 140 -63.47 -15.44 -4.80
N SER A 141 -62.25 -15.89 -4.46
CA SER A 141 -61.10 -15.89 -5.37
C SER A 141 -60.50 -17.29 -5.49
N ARG A 142 -60.68 -17.89 -6.67
CA ARG A 142 -60.20 -19.25 -6.99
C ARG A 142 -58.84 -19.26 -7.70
N GLY A 143 -58.33 -18.10 -8.12
CA GLY A 143 -57.02 -18.00 -8.79
C GLY A 143 -55.88 -18.06 -7.78
N ARG A 144 -54.82 -18.81 -8.11
CA ARG A 144 -53.57 -18.82 -7.33
C ARG A 144 -52.44 -18.27 -8.17
N TYR A 145 -51.69 -17.35 -7.59
CA TYR A 145 -50.65 -16.59 -8.26
C TYR A 145 -49.39 -16.53 -7.38
N ASP A 146 -48.23 -16.49 -8.02
CA ASP A 146 -47.01 -16.00 -7.39
C ASP A 146 -46.78 -14.56 -7.82
N VAL A 147 -46.64 -13.68 -6.83
CA VAL A 147 -46.20 -12.30 -7.03
C VAL A 147 -44.73 -12.24 -6.68
N VAL A 148 -43.90 -12.08 -7.71
CA VAL A 148 -42.44 -12.18 -7.64
C VAL A 148 -41.83 -10.81 -7.84
N TYR A 149 -41.06 -10.35 -6.86
CA TYR A 149 -40.36 -9.07 -6.87
C TYR A 149 -38.87 -9.35 -7.02
N ASP A 150 -38.28 -9.00 -8.16
CA ASP A 150 -36.87 -9.25 -8.43
C ASP A 150 -36.11 -7.92 -8.42
N VAL A 151 -35.02 -7.86 -7.64
CA VAL A 151 -33.94 -6.88 -7.79
C VAL A 151 -32.78 -7.60 -8.48
N VAL A 152 -32.37 -7.09 -9.63
CA VAL A 152 -31.32 -7.72 -10.45
C VAL A 152 -30.11 -6.83 -10.49
N THR A 153 -28.98 -7.34 -10.02
CA THR A 153 -27.69 -6.63 -10.00
C THR A 153 -26.80 -7.16 -11.10
N VAL A 154 -26.39 -6.28 -12.01
CA VAL A 154 -25.44 -6.57 -13.08
C VAL A 154 -24.13 -5.88 -12.73
N ARG A 155 -23.02 -6.62 -12.73
CA ARG A 155 -21.68 -6.08 -12.43
C ARG A 155 -20.80 -6.14 -13.68
N GLY A 156 -20.21 -5.00 -14.05
CA GLY A 156 -19.12 -4.90 -15.01
C GLY A 156 -17.75 -4.86 -14.29
N ARG A 157 -16.66 -4.66 -15.05
CA ARG A 157 -15.28 -4.71 -14.51
C ARG A 157 -14.99 -3.73 -13.37
N GLN A 158 -15.65 -2.57 -13.35
CA GLN A 158 -15.38 -1.50 -12.37
C GLN A 158 -16.64 -0.87 -11.76
N ARG A 159 -17.84 -1.26 -12.21
CA ARG A 159 -19.11 -0.64 -11.79
C ARG A 159 -20.21 -1.69 -11.72
N ALA A 160 -21.19 -1.46 -10.85
CA ALA A 160 -22.41 -2.26 -10.74
C ALA A 160 -23.62 -1.37 -10.99
N GLN A 161 -24.66 -1.91 -11.62
CA GLN A 161 -25.97 -1.28 -11.72
C GLN A 161 -27.07 -2.30 -11.45
N THR A 162 -28.20 -1.82 -10.98
CA THR A 162 -29.36 -2.65 -10.62
C THR A 162 -30.60 -2.23 -11.37
N PHE A 163 -31.46 -3.18 -11.72
CA PHE A 163 -32.81 -2.91 -12.18
C PHE A 163 -33.84 -3.76 -11.44
N GLN A 164 -35.09 -3.30 -11.40
CA GLN A 164 -36.18 -3.97 -10.68
C GLN A 164 -37.27 -4.48 -11.64
N GLU A 165 -37.92 -5.59 -11.29
CA GLU A 165 -39.10 -6.09 -12.01
C GLU A 165 -40.09 -6.81 -11.10
N LEU A 166 -41.37 -6.73 -11.50
CA LEU A 166 -42.45 -7.52 -10.94
C LEU A 166 -42.82 -8.65 -11.93
N LYS A 167 -43.04 -9.87 -11.43
CA LYS A 167 -43.67 -10.94 -12.21
C LYS A 167 -44.89 -11.49 -11.50
N LEU A 168 -45.92 -11.76 -12.29
CA LEU A 168 -47.14 -12.43 -11.84
C LEU A 168 -47.21 -13.77 -12.56
N ARG A 169 -47.12 -14.88 -11.83
CA ARG A 169 -47.23 -16.22 -12.42
C ARG A 169 -48.54 -16.87 -12.01
N GLU A 170 -49.29 -17.37 -12.98
CA GLU A 170 -50.52 -18.11 -12.70
C GLU A 170 -50.20 -19.56 -12.34
N LEU A 171 -50.45 -19.94 -11.08
CA LEU A 171 -50.29 -21.31 -10.59
C LEU A 171 -51.56 -22.14 -10.80
N ALA A 172 -52.72 -21.51 -10.65
CA ALA A 172 -54.01 -22.15 -10.92
C ALA A 172 -54.99 -21.13 -11.50
N ARG A 173 -55.59 -21.49 -12.63
CA ARG A 173 -56.52 -20.62 -13.37
C ARG A 173 -57.76 -20.33 -12.53
N GLY A 174 -58.16 -19.08 -12.43
CA GLY A 174 -59.32 -18.69 -11.64
C GLY A 174 -59.74 -17.24 -11.84
N ARG A 175 -60.60 -16.73 -10.94
CA ARG A 175 -61.02 -15.32 -10.91
C ARG A 175 -60.38 -14.61 -9.70
N PRO A 176 -59.84 -13.39 -9.86
CA PRO A 176 -59.63 -12.67 -11.13
C PRO A 176 -58.55 -13.36 -11.98
N GLY A 177 -58.67 -13.32 -13.31
CA GLY A 177 -57.66 -13.89 -14.21
C GLY A 177 -56.38 -13.04 -14.28
N LEU A 178 -55.28 -13.62 -14.78
CA LEU A 178 -53.96 -13.00 -14.83
C LEU A 178 -53.95 -11.59 -15.45
N ASP A 179 -54.65 -11.38 -16.57
CA ASP A 179 -54.70 -10.06 -17.24
C ASP A 179 -55.41 -8.97 -16.43
N ARG A 180 -56.39 -9.37 -15.59
CA ARG A 180 -57.10 -8.44 -14.71
C ARG A 180 -56.24 -8.10 -13.51
N LEU A 181 -55.52 -9.08 -12.97
CA LEU A 181 -54.56 -8.87 -11.90
C LEU A 181 -53.39 -7.98 -12.35
N ALA A 182 -52.84 -8.25 -13.54
CA ALA A 182 -51.78 -7.45 -14.14
C ALA A 182 -52.22 -6.00 -14.38
N ARG A 183 -53.45 -5.76 -14.86
CA ARG A 183 -53.98 -4.40 -15.00
C ARG A 183 -54.12 -3.68 -13.66
N ALA A 184 -54.62 -4.37 -12.62
CA ALA A 184 -54.72 -3.78 -11.30
C ALA A 184 -53.35 -3.34 -10.73
N PHE A 185 -52.29 -4.13 -10.96
CA PHE A 185 -50.92 -3.73 -10.59
C PHE A 185 -50.40 -2.55 -11.42
N GLN A 186 -50.73 -2.49 -12.72
CA GLN A 186 -50.36 -1.36 -13.58
C GLN A 186 -51.05 -0.08 -13.14
N ASP A 187 -52.36 -0.12 -12.89
CA ASP A 187 -53.15 1.06 -12.50
C ASP A 187 -52.75 1.58 -11.12
N GLN A 188 -52.46 0.68 -10.16
CA GLN A 188 -52.11 1.05 -8.80
C GLN A 188 -50.68 1.62 -8.66
N TYR A 189 -49.72 1.09 -9.43
CA TYR A 189 -48.29 1.41 -9.25
C TYR A 189 -47.61 2.02 -10.49
N GLY A 190 -48.34 2.27 -11.57
CA GLY A 190 -47.80 2.86 -12.80
C GLY A 190 -46.81 1.97 -13.55
N LEU A 191 -46.94 0.64 -13.43
CA LEU A 191 -45.98 -0.31 -14.01
C LEU A 191 -46.12 -0.39 -15.53
N ARG A 192 -44.99 -0.53 -16.23
CA ARG A 192 -44.98 -0.75 -17.69
C ARG A 192 -44.79 -2.24 -18.00
N PRO A 193 -45.57 -2.83 -18.91
CA PRO A 193 -45.35 -4.23 -19.34
C PRO A 193 -43.96 -4.42 -19.97
N LEU A 194 -43.26 -5.47 -19.58
CA LEU A 194 -41.97 -5.83 -20.16
C LEU A 194 -42.14 -6.81 -21.32
N LEU A 195 -41.77 -6.37 -22.52
CA LEU A 195 -41.69 -7.21 -23.73
C LEU A 195 -40.33 -7.93 -23.85
N VAL A 196 -39.33 -7.48 -23.10
CA VAL A 196 -37.94 -7.94 -23.18
C VAL A 196 -37.59 -8.80 -21.96
N GLY A 197 -36.83 -9.88 -22.16
CA GLY A 197 -36.46 -10.80 -21.09
C GLY A 197 -35.41 -10.23 -20.13
N LYS A 198 -35.36 -10.77 -18.90
CA LYS A 198 -34.34 -10.39 -17.89
C LYS A 198 -32.91 -10.46 -18.43
N VAL A 199 -32.58 -11.51 -19.17
CA VAL A 199 -31.24 -11.73 -19.74
C VAL A 199 -30.87 -10.63 -20.74
N ASP A 200 -31.82 -10.20 -21.56
CA ASP A 200 -31.60 -9.17 -22.56
C ASP A 200 -31.40 -7.79 -21.94
N ARG A 201 -32.15 -7.48 -20.88
CA ARG A 201 -31.94 -6.25 -20.10
C ARG A 201 -30.61 -6.27 -19.37
N ALA A 202 -30.25 -7.40 -18.75
CA ALA A 202 -28.94 -7.55 -18.13
C ALA A 202 -27.81 -7.40 -19.16
N ALA A 203 -27.98 -7.94 -20.37
CA ALA A 203 -27.02 -7.76 -21.46
C ALA A 203 -26.95 -6.31 -21.94
N ALA A 204 -28.06 -5.57 -21.99
CA ALA A 204 -28.07 -4.16 -22.34
C ALA A 204 -27.37 -3.31 -21.29
N LEU A 205 -27.69 -3.53 -20.02
CA LEU A 205 -27.05 -2.86 -18.89
C LEU A 205 -25.56 -3.20 -18.81
N LEU A 206 -25.18 -4.46 -19.04
CA LEU A 206 -23.78 -4.86 -19.13
C LEU A 206 -23.09 -4.14 -20.28
N ARG A 207 -23.72 -4.06 -21.46
CA ARG A 207 -23.20 -3.26 -22.58
C ARG A 207 -23.12 -1.77 -22.26
N GLU A 208 -23.95 -1.21 -21.39
CA GLU A 208 -23.88 0.19 -20.95
C GLU A 208 -22.79 0.42 -19.90
N LEU A 209 -22.65 -0.48 -18.94
CA LEU A 209 -21.55 -0.51 -17.96
C LEU A 209 -20.20 -0.69 -18.67
N GLU A 210 -20.19 -1.57 -19.67
CA GLU A 210 -19.05 -1.79 -20.53
C GLU A 210 -18.88 -0.64 -21.52
N SER A 211 -19.90 -0.04 -22.14
CA SER A 211 -19.79 1.09 -23.08
C SER A 211 -19.48 2.42 -22.41
N GLY A 212 -19.86 2.62 -21.15
CA GLY A 212 -19.35 3.72 -20.32
C GLY A 212 -17.86 3.59 -20.00
N ALA A 213 -17.33 2.35 -20.01
CA ALA A 213 -15.89 2.06 -19.96
C ALA A 213 -15.25 1.86 -21.37
N LEU A 214 -16.05 1.60 -22.39
CA LEU A 214 -15.66 1.22 -23.77
C LEU A 214 -15.98 2.30 -24.81
N ALA A 215 -16.46 3.48 -24.42
CA ALA A 215 -16.59 4.62 -25.32
C ALA A 215 -15.22 5.10 -25.85
N ARG A 216 -14.10 4.44 -25.51
CA ARG A 216 -12.78 4.70 -26.08
C ARG A 216 -11.91 3.54 -26.61
N PRO A 217 -12.11 2.22 -26.37
CA PRO A 217 -11.24 1.21 -26.99
C PRO A 217 -11.98 0.06 -27.71
N ALA A 218 -13.02 0.32 -28.49
CA ALA A 218 -13.64 -0.70 -29.38
C ALA A 218 -13.20 -0.57 -30.87
N ARG A 219 -12.16 0.22 -31.16
CA ARG A 219 -11.52 0.31 -32.49
C ARG A 219 -9.98 0.35 -32.44
N GLY A 220 -9.36 0.02 -31.30
CA GLY A 220 -7.91 0.14 -31.10
C GLY A 220 -7.12 -1.11 -31.53
N GLU A 221 -6.03 -0.90 -32.28
CA GLU A 221 -5.03 -1.87 -32.69
C GLU A 221 -4.46 -2.64 -31.47
N ARG A 222 -4.23 -3.95 -31.59
CA ARG A 222 -3.48 -4.74 -30.61
C ARG A 222 -1.99 -4.72 -30.96
N GLU A 223 -1.15 -4.81 -29.94
CA GLU A 223 0.29 -4.91 -30.10
C GLU A 223 0.83 -6.15 -29.37
N VAL A 224 1.95 -6.67 -29.85
CA VAL A 224 2.73 -7.76 -29.24
C VAL A 224 4.03 -7.18 -28.71
N ALA A 225 4.32 -7.40 -27.43
CA ALA A 225 5.61 -7.14 -26.80
C ALA A 225 6.37 -8.45 -26.60
N LEU A 226 7.64 -8.46 -27.00
CA LEU A 226 8.51 -9.64 -26.89
C LEU A 226 9.56 -9.44 -25.80
N VAL A 227 9.49 -10.25 -24.75
CA VAL A 227 10.52 -10.37 -23.72
C VAL A 227 11.49 -11.47 -24.17
N ALA A 228 12.55 -11.07 -24.88
CA ALA A 228 13.58 -12.00 -25.34
C ALA A 228 14.67 -12.17 -24.28
N VAL A 229 15.02 -13.42 -23.97
CA VAL A 229 15.95 -13.77 -22.89
C VAL A 229 17.08 -14.70 -23.31
N GLU A 230 18.26 -14.43 -22.74
CA GLU A 230 19.48 -15.20 -22.88
C GLU A 230 20.32 -15.06 -21.60
N GLY A 231 20.75 -16.18 -21.00
CA GLY A 231 21.72 -16.16 -19.89
C GLY A 231 21.35 -15.34 -18.65
N GLY A 232 20.05 -15.14 -18.37
CA GLY A 232 19.57 -14.30 -17.26
C GLY A 232 19.45 -12.79 -17.59
N SER A 233 19.73 -12.42 -18.84
CA SER A 233 19.55 -11.06 -19.36
C SER A 233 18.33 -10.96 -20.26
N ILE A 234 17.74 -9.77 -20.32
CA ILE A 234 16.68 -9.40 -21.26
C ILE A 234 17.28 -8.51 -22.35
N ALA A 235 16.86 -8.75 -23.58
CA ALA A 235 17.16 -7.87 -24.70
C ALA A 235 16.30 -6.60 -24.66
N MET A 236 16.96 -5.45 -24.60
CA MET A 236 16.36 -4.11 -24.60
C MET A 236 16.82 -3.34 -25.83
N LEU A 237 15.94 -2.52 -26.40
CA LEU A 237 16.26 -1.58 -27.47
C LEU A 237 16.69 -0.24 -26.88
N THR A 238 17.73 0.36 -27.44
CA THR A 238 18.16 1.71 -27.09
C THR A 238 17.61 2.70 -28.12
N GLU A 239 16.63 3.52 -27.72
CA GLU A 239 16.02 4.52 -28.59
C GLU A 239 16.22 5.93 -28.03
N SER A 240 17.17 6.70 -28.59
CA SER A 240 17.49 8.12 -28.30
C SER A 240 17.82 8.49 -26.85
N THR A 241 16.97 8.14 -25.87
CA THR A 241 16.99 8.53 -24.47
C THR A 241 16.33 7.51 -23.52
N ALA A 242 15.81 6.38 -24.03
CA ALA A 242 15.09 5.39 -23.24
C ALA A 242 15.41 3.94 -23.67
N LEU A 243 15.24 3.02 -22.72
CA LEU A 243 15.25 1.58 -22.95
C LEU A 243 13.83 1.07 -23.15
N THR A 244 13.61 0.36 -24.25
CA THR A 244 12.30 -0.20 -24.60
C THR A 244 12.38 -1.68 -24.93
N LEU A 245 11.27 -2.40 -24.77
CA LEU A 245 11.14 -3.74 -25.32
C LEU A 245 10.78 -3.69 -26.81
N PRO A 246 11.15 -4.72 -27.60
CA PRO A 246 10.63 -4.87 -28.96
C PRO A 246 9.10 -5.02 -28.95
N VAL A 247 8.40 -4.05 -29.55
CA VAL A 247 6.94 -4.04 -29.69
C VAL A 247 6.55 -3.88 -31.15
N ARG A 248 5.51 -4.62 -31.59
CA ARG A 248 4.94 -4.49 -32.94
C ARG A 248 3.42 -4.61 -32.92
N ARG A 249 2.75 -3.90 -33.83
CA ARG A 249 1.30 -4.05 -34.07
C ARG A 249 0.99 -5.42 -34.65
N GLY A 250 -0.04 -6.08 -34.13
CA GLY A 250 -0.40 -7.45 -34.48
C GLY A 250 -0.89 -8.25 -33.28
N THR A 251 -1.06 -9.55 -33.47
CA THR A 251 -1.53 -10.50 -32.44
C THR A 251 -0.92 -11.87 -32.68
N GLY A 252 -0.69 -12.61 -31.60
CA GLY A 252 -0.32 -14.02 -31.69
C GLY A 252 1.15 -14.28 -32.02
N GLU A 253 1.44 -15.56 -32.24
CA GLU A 253 2.80 -16.06 -32.41
C GLU A 253 3.48 -15.55 -33.69
N GLU A 254 2.72 -15.34 -34.77
CA GLU A 254 3.28 -14.86 -36.05
C GLU A 254 3.98 -13.51 -35.91
N THR A 255 3.34 -12.56 -35.22
CA THR A 255 3.93 -11.26 -34.90
C THR A 255 5.16 -11.41 -34.00
N CYS A 256 5.19 -12.38 -33.08
CA CYS A 256 6.38 -12.68 -32.27
C CYS A 256 7.56 -13.13 -33.14
N ARG A 257 7.31 -14.04 -34.10
CA ARG A 257 8.32 -14.55 -35.03
C ARG A 257 8.86 -13.43 -35.92
N GLU A 258 8.03 -12.48 -36.32
CA GLU A 258 8.50 -11.29 -37.05
C GLU A 258 9.40 -10.37 -36.23
N ILE A 259 9.05 -10.14 -34.95
CA ILE A 259 9.91 -9.38 -34.03
C ILE A 259 11.27 -10.08 -33.90
N LEU A 260 11.28 -11.41 -33.71
CA LEU A 260 12.51 -12.20 -33.67
C LEU A 260 13.35 -12.03 -34.94
N ARG A 261 12.77 -12.18 -36.14
CA ARG A 261 13.48 -11.97 -37.41
C ARG A 261 14.06 -10.57 -37.54
N THR A 262 13.28 -9.55 -37.12
CA THR A 262 13.64 -8.15 -37.30
C THR A 262 14.80 -7.74 -36.39
N PHE A 263 14.76 -8.13 -35.11
CA PHE A 263 15.70 -7.62 -34.11
C PHE A 263 16.84 -8.61 -33.80
N PHE A 264 16.63 -9.91 -33.99
CA PHE A 264 17.57 -10.96 -33.63
C PHE A 264 18.06 -11.78 -34.84
N GLY A 265 17.60 -11.45 -36.06
CA GLY A 265 18.07 -12.07 -37.30
C GLY A 265 17.61 -13.52 -37.52
N THR A 266 16.83 -14.09 -36.61
CA THR A 266 16.30 -15.46 -36.69
C THR A 266 14.84 -15.51 -36.27
N ALA A 267 14.06 -16.46 -36.80
CA ALA A 267 12.75 -16.80 -36.25
C ALA A 267 12.82 -17.93 -35.21
N ASP A 268 13.98 -18.57 -35.06
CA ASP A 268 14.19 -19.73 -34.21
C ASP A 268 14.26 -19.32 -32.74
N GLY A 269 13.48 -20.02 -31.93
CA GLY A 269 13.32 -19.73 -30.50
C GLY A 269 12.05 -20.37 -29.95
N GLN A 270 12.09 -20.78 -28.69
CA GLN A 270 10.89 -21.21 -27.97
C GLN A 270 10.14 -19.97 -27.52
N VAL A 271 8.93 -19.77 -28.06
CA VAL A 271 8.04 -18.67 -27.69
C VAL A 271 6.91 -19.17 -26.80
N ARG A 272 6.58 -18.40 -25.77
CA ARG A 272 5.52 -18.72 -24.81
C ARG A 272 4.69 -17.47 -24.51
N PHE A 273 3.38 -17.57 -24.65
CA PHE A 273 2.47 -16.52 -24.24
C PHE A 273 2.48 -16.39 -22.70
N LEU A 274 2.66 -15.17 -22.20
CA LEU A 274 2.69 -14.89 -20.75
C LEU A 274 1.39 -14.28 -20.25
N GLY A 275 0.70 -13.50 -21.07
CA GLY A 275 -0.55 -12.85 -20.70
C GLY A 275 -0.84 -11.59 -21.51
N THR A 276 -1.90 -10.88 -21.15
CA THR A 276 -2.26 -9.59 -21.74
C THR A 276 -2.18 -8.48 -20.71
N ALA A 277 -1.61 -7.33 -21.09
CA ALA A 277 -1.73 -6.10 -20.33
C ALA A 277 -2.90 -5.26 -20.88
N PRO A 278 -3.78 -4.76 -20.01
CA PRO A 278 -4.89 -3.91 -20.45
C PRO A 278 -4.38 -2.57 -21.00
N GLY A 279 -5.11 -2.02 -21.98
CA GLY A 279 -4.85 -0.68 -22.47
C GLY A 279 -5.01 0.37 -21.36
N ALA A 280 -4.22 1.45 -21.43
CA ALA A 280 -4.29 2.53 -20.46
C ALA A 280 -5.63 3.25 -20.58
N LEU A 281 -6.23 3.62 -19.45
CA LEU A 281 -7.49 4.40 -19.41
C LEU A 281 -7.33 5.78 -20.05
N THR A 282 -6.11 6.32 -20.00
CA THR A 282 -5.70 7.59 -20.63
C THR A 282 -5.53 7.48 -22.14
N GLY A 283 -5.53 6.26 -22.71
CA GLY A 283 -5.27 6.00 -24.12
C GLY A 283 -3.79 6.04 -24.53
N THR A 284 -2.85 6.14 -23.57
CA THR A 284 -1.41 6.19 -23.85
C THR A 284 -0.84 4.86 -24.37
N ARG A 285 -1.51 3.73 -24.10
CA ARG A 285 -1.15 2.40 -24.64
C ARG A 285 -2.35 1.58 -25.11
N PRO A 286 -2.21 0.81 -26.20
CA PRO A 286 -3.19 -0.19 -26.60
C PRO A 286 -3.13 -1.44 -25.70
N VAL A 287 -4.02 -2.41 -25.96
CA VAL A 287 -3.93 -3.74 -25.34
C VAL A 287 -2.69 -4.45 -25.86
N LEU A 288 -1.88 -4.98 -24.95
CA LEU A 288 -0.58 -5.59 -25.25
C LEU A 288 -0.60 -7.08 -24.96
N GLU A 289 -0.28 -7.91 -25.94
CA GLU A 289 0.02 -9.33 -25.76
C GLU A 289 1.51 -9.49 -25.43
N VAL A 290 1.82 -10.13 -24.30
CA VAL A 290 3.19 -10.25 -23.81
C VAL A 290 3.67 -11.69 -24.00
N TRP A 291 4.78 -11.83 -24.71
CA TRP A 291 5.35 -13.12 -25.08
C TRP A 291 6.80 -13.22 -24.62
N LEU A 292 7.16 -14.39 -24.12
CA LEU A 292 8.54 -14.77 -23.82
C LEU A 292 9.17 -15.41 -25.06
N ALA A 293 10.41 -15.05 -25.38
CA ALA A 293 11.23 -15.78 -26.35
C ALA A 293 12.57 -16.18 -25.75
N ARG A 294 12.92 -17.47 -25.85
CA ARG A 294 14.26 -17.96 -25.52
C ARG A 294 15.11 -18.01 -26.79
N VAL A 295 16.21 -17.26 -26.80
CA VAL A 295 17.09 -17.13 -27.97
C VAL A 295 18.42 -17.82 -27.65
N SER A 296 18.83 -18.78 -28.48
CA SER A 296 19.92 -19.72 -28.13
C SER A 296 21.32 -19.31 -28.65
N GLU A 297 21.42 -18.43 -29.65
CA GLU A 297 22.70 -18.17 -30.36
C GLU A 297 22.83 -16.73 -30.92
N ALA A 298 22.20 -15.71 -30.30
CA ALA A 298 22.19 -14.35 -30.85
C ALA A 298 23.45 -13.51 -30.55
N ARG A 299 24.57 -14.12 -30.15
CA ARG A 299 25.82 -13.40 -29.81
C ARG A 299 26.58 -12.81 -31.01
N GLY A 300 26.01 -12.78 -32.22
CA GLY A 300 26.71 -12.27 -33.41
C GLY A 300 25.88 -11.59 -34.50
N ALA A 301 24.55 -11.51 -34.40
CA ALA A 301 23.68 -11.04 -35.49
C ALA A 301 22.67 -9.97 -35.06
N GLY A 302 23.06 -9.07 -34.16
CA GLY A 302 22.25 -7.88 -33.89
C GLY A 302 22.25 -6.94 -35.09
N VAL A 303 21.08 -6.57 -35.59
CA VAL A 303 20.94 -5.49 -36.58
C VAL A 303 21.49 -4.19 -35.96
N ALA A 304 22.69 -3.79 -36.40
CA ALA A 304 23.29 -2.47 -36.21
C ALA A 304 23.30 -1.89 -34.76
N GLY A 305 23.69 -2.67 -33.74
CA GLY A 305 24.06 -2.14 -32.42
C GLY A 305 22.92 -1.52 -31.58
N ARG A 306 21.65 -1.79 -31.91
CA ARG A 306 20.48 -1.25 -31.19
C ARG A 306 19.95 -2.10 -30.03
N VAL A 307 20.31 -3.39 -29.99
CA VAL A 307 19.87 -4.34 -28.95
C VAL A 307 20.98 -4.48 -27.90
N GLN A 308 20.61 -4.36 -26.62
CA GLN A 308 21.49 -4.57 -25.48
C GLN A 308 20.92 -5.65 -24.55
N TRP A 309 21.79 -6.52 -24.05
CA TRP A 309 21.44 -7.54 -23.08
C TRP A 309 21.71 -7.03 -21.67
N LEU A 310 20.65 -6.75 -20.92
CA LEU A 310 20.75 -6.21 -19.57
C LEU A 310 20.33 -7.26 -18.53
N PRO A 311 21.04 -7.37 -17.39
CA PRO A 311 20.64 -8.26 -16.31
C PRO A 311 19.22 -7.94 -15.86
N LEU A 312 18.41 -8.98 -15.71
CA LEU A 312 17.02 -8.82 -15.32
C LEU A 312 16.87 -8.11 -13.98
N ASP A 313 17.66 -8.45 -12.98
CA ASP A 313 17.61 -7.87 -11.65
C ASP A 313 17.88 -6.36 -11.69
N GLU A 314 18.82 -5.91 -12.53
CA GLU A 314 19.07 -4.49 -12.78
C GLU A 314 17.87 -3.81 -13.47
N LEU A 315 17.22 -4.46 -14.44
CA LEU A 315 16.02 -3.93 -15.11
C LEU A 315 14.81 -3.82 -14.17
N LEU A 316 14.55 -4.86 -13.38
CA LEU A 316 13.47 -4.86 -12.39
C LEU A 316 13.73 -3.79 -11.32
N ALA A 317 14.99 -3.65 -10.89
CA ALA A 317 15.40 -2.59 -10.01
C ALA A 317 15.23 -1.23 -10.67
N ALA A 318 15.52 -1.01 -11.96
CA ALA A 318 15.42 0.30 -12.59
C ALA A 318 14.03 0.67 -13.17
N ALA A 319 13.01 -0.19 -13.02
CA ALA A 319 11.69 0.07 -13.57
C ALA A 319 11.09 1.40 -13.06
N GLY A 320 10.70 2.27 -14.00
CA GLY A 320 10.18 3.61 -13.74
C GLY A 320 11.25 4.70 -13.55
N SER A 321 12.54 4.36 -13.63
CA SER A 321 13.62 5.35 -13.71
C SER A 321 13.52 6.20 -15.00
N PRO A 322 14.17 7.38 -15.07
CA PRO A 322 14.15 8.22 -16.26
C PRO A 322 14.53 7.49 -17.57
N GLY A 323 15.40 6.47 -17.49
CA GLY A 323 15.82 5.65 -18.63
C GLY A 323 14.94 4.43 -18.93
N LEU A 324 14.05 4.02 -18.02
CA LEU A 324 13.19 2.83 -18.16
C LEU A 324 11.76 3.13 -17.71
N ARG A 325 11.09 4.04 -18.43
CA ARG A 325 9.73 4.52 -18.13
C ARG A 325 8.73 4.40 -19.28
N ASP A 326 9.10 3.72 -20.37
CA ASP A 326 8.19 3.52 -21.50
C ASP A 326 6.94 2.72 -21.07
N PRO A 327 5.72 3.22 -21.29
CA PRO A 327 4.49 2.60 -20.79
C PRO A 327 4.25 1.17 -21.28
N ARG A 328 4.66 0.85 -22.51
CA ARG A 328 4.50 -0.49 -23.11
C ARG A 328 5.49 -1.46 -22.49
N THR A 329 6.71 -1.01 -22.30
CA THR A 329 7.80 -1.75 -21.64
C THR A 329 7.46 -2.05 -20.18
N LEU A 330 6.98 -1.06 -19.42
CA LEU A 330 6.55 -1.28 -18.03
C LEU A 330 5.37 -2.26 -17.95
N ALA A 331 4.39 -2.16 -18.84
CA ALA A 331 3.26 -3.10 -18.88
C ALA A 331 3.74 -4.53 -19.16
N ALA A 332 4.61 -4.71 -20.15
CA ALA A 332 5.15 -6.02 -20.52
C ALA A 332 6.00 -6.63 -19.41
N LEU A 333 6.90 -5.84 -18.79
CA LEU A 333 7.69 -6.28 -17.66
C LEU A 333 6.83 -6.61 -16.43
N THR A 334 5.72 -5.90 -16.23
CA THR A 334 4.76 -6.20 -15.16
C THR A 334 4.08 -7.56 -15.37
N VAL A 335 3.68 -7.88 -16.61
CA VAL A 335 3.13 -9.21 -16.94
C VAL A 335 4.21 -10.28 -16.77
N ALA A 336 5.42 -10.04 -17.26
CA ALA A 336 6.53 -10.97 -17.10
C ALA A 336 6.86 -11.22 -15.61
N ALA A 337 6.88 -10.17 -14.79
CA ALA A 337 7.15 -10.26 -13.35
C ALA A 337 6.06 -10.98 -12.54
N ARG A 338 4.84 -11.12 -13.09
CA ARG A 338 3.75 -11.89 -12.48
C ARG A 338 3.77 -13.37 -12.84
N SER A 339 4.51 -13.73 -13.89
CA SER A 339 4.59 -15.11 -14.37
C SER A 339 5.73 -15.88 -13.70
N ASP A 340 5.66 -17.21 -13.69
CA ASP A 340 6.70 -18.12 -13.15
C ASP A 340 8.07 -17.98 -13.83
N VAL A 341 8.14 -17.16 -14.87
CA VAL A 341 9.32 -16.81 -15.64
C VAL A 341 10.46 -16.30 -14.76
N LEU A 342 10.19 -15.42 -13.78
CA LEU A 342 11.22 -14.94 -12.84
C LEU A 342 11.86 -16.10 -12.03
N ALA A 343 11.04 -17.04 -11.56
CA ALA A 343 11.48 -18.20 -10.78
C ALA A 343 12.18 -19.25 -11.65
N GLU A 344 11.73 -19.45 -12.89
CA GLU A 344 12.43 -20.28 -13.89
C GLU A 344 13.81 -19.73 -14.24
N TRP A 345 13.95 -18.40 -14.34
CA TRP A 345 15.20 -17.75 -14.72
C TRP A 345 16.28 -17.86 -13.66
N LYS A 346 15.92 -17.75 -12.37
CA LYS A 346 16.91 -17.80 -11.27
C LYS A 346 17.43 -19.22 -10.99
N ARG A 347 16.62 -20.27 -11.18
CA ARG A 347 17.05 -21.67 -11.02
C ARG A 347 18.22 -22.08 -11.94
N ARG A 348 18.49 -21.34 -13.01
CA ARG A 348 19.62 -21.58 -13.93
C ARG A 348 20.82 -20.65 -13.71
N GLY A 349 20.69 -19.62 -12.89
CA GLY A 349 21.75 -18.64 -12.60
C GLY A 349 22.63 -19.01 -11.41
N GLU A 350 22.29 -20.05 -10.64
CA GLU A 350 23.18 -20.59 -9.61
C GLU A 350 24.32 -21.38 -10.29
N PRO A 351 25.60 -21.02 -10.07
CA PRO A 351 26.70 -21.83 -10.57
C PRO A 351 26.64 -23.22 -9.92
N GLU A 352 26.74 -24.28 -10.73
CA GLU A 352 26.99 -25.62 -10.22
C GLU A 352 28.18 -25.56 -9.26
N ARG A 353 28.01 -26.07 -8.03
CA ARG A 353 29.09 -26.20 -7.04
C ARG A 353 30.25 -26.97 -7.69
N GLY A 354 31.29 -26.26 -8.11
CA GLY A 354 32.51 -26.88 -8.65
C GLY A 354 33.20 -26.16 -9.82
N THR A 355 32.62 -25.14 -10.44
CA THR A 355 33.30 -24.41 -11.53
C THR A 355 33.81 -23.05 -11.07
N ALA A 356 35.13 -22.84 -11.16
CA ALA A 356 35.77 -21.57 -10.85
C ALA A 356 35.23 -20.46 -11.78
N PRO A 357 35.04 -19.22 -11.27
CA PRO A 357 34.54 -18.13 -12.08
C PRO A 357 35.56 -17.78 -13.16
N ARG A 358 35.17 -17.92 -14.43
CA ARG A 358 35.95 -17.37 -15.55
C ARG A 358 35.93 -15.84 -15.43
N GLN A 359 37.09 -15.28 -15.08
CA GLN A 359 37.35 -13.85 -15.15
C GLN A 359 37.46 -13.43 -16.62
N THR A 360 36.33 -13.12 -17.25
CA THR A 360 36.31 -12.20 -18.39
C THR A 360 35.99 -10.82 -17.84
N VAL A 361 36.97 -9.92 -17.91
CA VAL A 361 36.82 -8.48 -17.62
C VAL A 361 36.02 -7.87 -18.77
N GLU A 362 34.73 -8.17 -18.85
CA GLU A 362 33.80 -7.39 -19.65
C GLU A 362 33.31 -6.22 -18.79
N ARG A 363 33.49 -5.00 -19.29
CA ARG A 363 33.00 -3.76 -18.66
C ARG A 363 31.48 -3.86 -18.52
N ARG A 364 30.99 -4.15 -17.30
CA ARG A 364 29.56 -4.09 -16.92
C ARG A 364 29.04 -2.69 -17.21
N VAL A 365 28.24 -2.53 -18.25
CA VAL A 365 27.61 -1.25 -18.57
C VAL A 365 26.48 -1.03 -17.58
N ARG A 366 26.53 0.07 -16.82
CA ARG A 366 25.49 0.42 -15.84
C ARG A 366 24.35 1.17 -16.52
N LEU A 367 23.12 0.99 -16.04
CA LEU A 367 21.95 1.78 -16.46
C LEU A 367 22.18 3.30 -16.35
N SER A 368 22.96 3.72 -15.36
CA SER A 368 23.41 5.10 -15.16
C SER A 368 24.24 5.68 -16.34
N GLU A 369 24.82 4.83 -17.21
CA GLU A 369 25.56 5.24 -18.42
C GLU A 369 24.63 5.54 -19.61
N PHE A 370 23.36 5.12 -19.55
CA PHE A 370 22.36 5.28 -20.63
C PHE A 370 21.41 6.46 -20.42
N VAL A 371 21.77 7.36 -19.52
CA VAL A 371 20.93 8.44 -19.07
C VAL A 371 20.92 9.58 -20.11
N PRO A 372 19.75 10.10 -20.52
CA PRO A 372 19.68 11.21 -21.45
C PRO A 372 20.40 12.45 -20.91
N ARG A 373 21.18 13.11 -21.78
CA ARG A 373 21.61 14.49 -21.60
C ARG A 373 20.39 15.39 -21.81
N PRO A 374 19.83 16.06 -20.78
CA PRO A 374 18.80 17.04 -21.03
C PRO A 374 19.36 18.19 -21.89
N SER A 375 18.50 18.79 -22.70
CA SER A 375 18.86 20.00 -23.44
C SER A 375 19.22 21.11 -22.44
N ALA A 376 20.38 21.73 -22.60
CA ALA A 376 20.92 22.78 -21.72
C ALA A 376 20.18 24.13 -21.82
N ALA A 377 18.94 24.16 -22.36
CA ALA A 377 18.15 25.38 -22.45
C ALA A 377 17.69 25.82 -21.06
N GLY A 378 17.82 27.12 -20.76
CA GLY A 378 17.65 27.71 -19.43
C GLY A 378 16.42 27.21 -18.68
N VAL A 379 16.61 26.85 -17.41
CA VAL A 379 15.56 26.33 -16.51
C VAL A 379 14.69 27.48 -16.00
N ASP A 380 14.04 28.20 -16.92
CA ASP A 380 12.95 29.12 -16.56
C ASP A 380 11.65 28.35 -16.28
N GLY A 381 11.60 27.04 -16.63
CA GLY A 381 10.59 26.08 -16.19
C GLY A 381 11.19 24.69 -15.99
N ALA A 382 10.98 24.08 -14.83
CA ALA A 382 11.44 22.72 -14.56
C ALA A 382 10.56 21.70 -15.29
N ALA A 383 11.16 20.92 -16.18
CA ALA A 383 10.47 19.85 -16.91
C ALA A 383 10.38 18.56 -16.05
N PRO A 384 9.37 17.70 -16.22
CA PRO A 384 9.20 16.49 -15.40
C PRO A 384 10.42 15.54 -15.41
N GLU A 385 11.16 15.47 -16.51
CA GLU A 385 12.39 14.69 -16.65
C GLU A 385 13.55 15.18 -15.77
N HIS A 386 13.45 16.37 -15.18
CA HIS A 386 14.42 16.89 -14.21
C HIS A 386 14.24 16.30 -12.81
N PHE A 387 13.15 15.57 -12.54
CA PHE A 387 12.86 15.00 -11.22
C PHE A 387 12.81 13.47 -11.26
N LEU A 388 13.16 12.86 -10.13
CA LEU A 388 12.91 11.46 -9.86
C LEU A 388 11.49 11.28 -9.30
N ASP A 389 10.91 10.09 -9.49
CA ASP A 389 9.61 9.76 -8.94
C ASP A 389 9.66 9.58 -7.41
N GLY A 390 8.72 10.21 -6.70
CA GLY A 390 8.69 10.20 -5.24
C GLY A 390 8.32 8.85 -4.62
N ASP A 391 7.43 8.07 -5.26
CA ASP A 391 7.02 6.77 -4.76
C ASP A 391 8.09 5.71 -5.06
N LEU A 392 8.74 5.79 -6.23
CA LEU A 392 9.88 4.92 -6.54
C LEU A 392 11.09 5.23 -5.63
N SER A 393 11.33 6.50 -5.31
CA SER A 393 12.33 6.92 -4.33
C SER A 393 12.05 6.37 -2.92
N LEU A 394 10.77 6.22 -2.54
CA LEU A 394 10.37 5.56 -1.30
C LEU A 394 10.62 4.04 -1.34
N LEU A 395 10.46 3.39 -2.49
CA LEU A 395 10.86 2.00 -2.68
C LEU A 395 12.37 1.82 -2.58
N GLU A 396 13.18 2.76 -3.10
CA GLU A 396 14.64 2.76 -2.95
C GLU A 396 15.09 2.92 -1.49
N PHE A 397 14.39 3.71 -0.70
CA PHE A 397 14.61 3.73 0.75
C PHE A 397 14.40 2.34 1.37
N ASN A 398 13.31 1.66 1.03
CA ASN A 398 13.02 0.32 1.54
C ASN A 398 14.02 -0.74 1.01
N ALA A 399 14.50 -0.61 -0.23
CA ALA A 399 15.57 -1.45 -0.77
C ALA A 399 16.85 -1.34 0.08
N ARG A 400 17.25 -0.14 0.50
CA ARG A 400 18.40 0.05 1.39
C ARG A 400 18.17 -0.47 2.82
N VAL A 401 16.94 -0.42 3.32
CA VAL A 401 16.58 -1.11 4.58
C VAL A 401 16.76 -2.63 4.44
N LEU A 402 16.41 -3.20 3.28
CA LEU A 402 16.68 -4.61 3.00
C LEU A 402 18.17 -4.90 2.89
N ASP A 403 18.97 -4.01 2.30
CA ASP A 403 20.43 -4.16 2.23
C ASP A 403 21.05 -4.32 3.64
N LEU A 404 20.53 -3.60 4.65
CA LEU A 404 20.94 -3.77 6.04
C LEU A 404 20.57 -5.14 6.62
N ALA A 405 19.41 -5.70 6.25
CA ALA A 405 19.04 -7.06 6.64
C ALA A 405 19.89 -8.13 5.93
N GLU A 406 20.38 -7.84 4.73
CA GLU A 406 21.21 -8.73 3.93
C GLU A 406 22.70 -8.68 4.29
N ASP A 407 23.16 -7.59 4.94
CA ASP A 407 24.55 -7.37 5.34
C ASP A 407 24.96 -8.26 6.53
N PRO A 408 25.94 -9.17 6.36
CA PRO A 408 26.39 -10.04 7.44
C PRO A 408 27.12 -9.30 8.58
N ARG A 409 27.52 -8.04 8.41
CA ARG A 409 28.13 -7.22 9.46
C ARG A 409 27.10 -6.67 10.46
N VAL A 410 25.82 -6.66 10.09
CA VAL A 410 24.73 -6.28 10.97
C VAL A 410 24.40 -7.46 11.90
N PRO A 411 24.24 -7.26 13.22
CA PRO A 411 23.86 -8.31 14.14
C PRO A 411 22.56 -9.03 13.74
N LEU A 412 22.48 -10.34 14.01
CA LEU A 412 21.41 -11.18 13.50
C LEU A 412 20.01 -10.69 13.92
N LEU A 413 19.79 -10.34 15.19
CA LEU A 413 18.49 -9.83 15.64
C LEU A 413 18.16 -8.46 15.06
N ALA A 414 19.17 -7.63 14.79
CA ALA A 414 18.98 -6.38 14.04
C ALA A 414 18.57 -6.64 12.58
N ARG A 415 19.12 -7.65 11.92
CA ARG A 415 18.69 -8.07 10.56
C ARG A 415 17.23 -8.53 10.55
N ILE A 416 16.82 -9.33 11.55
CA ILE A 416 15.40 -9.73 11.74
C ILE A 416 14.51 -8.49 11.94
N ARG A 417 14.97 -7.53 12.73
CA ARG A 417 14.26 -6.25 12.95
C ARG A 417 14.11 -5.46 11.64
N PHE A 418 15.14 -5.38 10.80
CA PHE A 418 15.04 -4.70 9.51
C PHE A 418 14.08 -5.40 8.53
N LEU A 419 14.01 -6.73 8.53
CA LEU A 419 12.99 -7.46 7.73
C LEU A 419 11.56 -7.14 8.19
N SER A 420 11.34 -7.03 9.51
CA SER A 420 10.06 -6.61 10.09
C SER A 420 9.71 -5.17 9.72
N VAL A 421 10.67 -4.24 9.87
CA VAL A 421 10.51 -2.82 9.49
C VAL A 421 10.16 -2.68 8.01
N LEU A 422 10.85 -3.40 7.14
CA LEU A 422 10.54 -3.41 5.70
C LEU A 422 9.09 -3.84 5.43
N SER A 423 8.63 -4.92 6.06
CA SER A 423 7.25 -5.41 5.91
C SER A 423 6.24 -4.35 6.35
N THR A 424 6.44 -3.72 7.50
CA THR A 424 5.55 -2.66 8.00
C THR A 424 5.57 -1.40 7.14
N ASN A 425 6.73 -1.02 6.62
CA ASN A 425 6.84 0.11 5.69
C ASN A 425 6.09 -0.15 4.38
N LEU A 426 6.17 -1.37 3.84
CA LEU A 426 5.43 -1.77 2.66
C LEU A 426 3.93 -1.81 2.94
N ASP A 427 3.48 -2.30 4.10
CA ASP A 427 2.08 -2.21 4.51
C ASP A 427 1.57 -0.76 4.41
N GLU A 428 2.26 0.21 5.03
CA GLU A 428 1.88 1.63 4.96
C GLU A 428 1.90 2.17 3.51
N PHE A 429 2.93 1.80 2.73
CA PHE A 429 3.04 2.20 1.33
C PHE A 429 1.82 1.75 0.50
N PHE A 430 1.38 0.50 0.66
CA PHE A 430 0.19 0.00 -0.01
C PHE A 430 -1.08 0.70 0.47
N MET A 431 -1.26 0.81 1.79
CA MET A 431 -2.46 1.42 2.39
C MET A 431 -2.66 2.89 1.98
N VAL A 432 -1.58 3.63 1.73
CA VAL A 432 -1.64 5.08 1.48
C VAL A 432 -1.36 5.43 0.03
N ARG A 433 -0.24 4.98 -0.52
CA ARG A 433 0.24 5.43 -1.84
C ARG A 433 -0.41 4.65 -2.97
N VAL A 434 -0.40 3.31 -2.87
CA VAL A 434 -1.02 2.46 -3.89
C VAL A 434 -2.54 2.67 -3.94
N ASP A 435 -3.20 2.85 -2.79
CA ASP A 435 -4.62 3.23 -2.76
C ASP A 435 -4.91 4.52 -3.54
N ALA A 436 -4.16 5.60 -3.24
CA ALA A 436 -4.33 6.88 -3.89
C ALA A 436 -4.09 6.79 -5.41
N LEU A 437 -3.07 6.03 -5.84
CA LEU A 437 -2.77 5.81 -7.25
C LEU A 437 -3.87 5.01 -7.96
N LYS A 438 -4.42 3.97 -7.32
CA LYS A 438 -5.55 3.21 -7.86
C LYS A 438 -6.78 4.08 -8.06
N ARG A 439 -7.10 4.94 -7.09
CA ARG A 439 -8.20 5.91 -7.21
C ARG A 439 -7.96 6.93 -8.33
N ALA A 440 -6.74 7.46 -8.43
CA ALA A 440 -6.37 8.39 -9.50
C ALA A 440 -6.45 7.73 -10.88
N ALA A 441 -6.02 6.47 -11.01
CA ALA A 441 -6.14 5.69 -12.24
C ALA A 441 -7.60 5.42 -12.59
N ALA A 442 -8.43 5.03 -11.62
CA ALA A 442 -9.86 4.74 -11.83
C ALA A 442 -10.69 5.97 -12.24
N THR A 443 -10.33 7.16 -11.75
CA THR A 443 -11.02 8.42 -12.08
C THR A 443 -10.44 9.14 -13.30
N GLY A 444 -9.30 8.68 -13.83
CA GLY A 444 -8.56 9.39 -14.88
C GLY A 444 -7.94 10.72 -14.42
N ALA A 445 -7.95 11.01 -13.11
CA ALA A 445 -7.46 12.25 -12.52
C ALA A 445 -5.92 12.30 -12.37
N GLY A 446 -5.20 11.25 -12.77
CA GLY A 446 -3.74 11.09 -12.62
C GLY A 446 -2.97 11.16 -13.93
N GLY A 447 -3.17 12.21 -14.74
CA GLY A 447 -2.38 12.43 -15.95
C GLY A 447 -0.89 12.71 -15.65
N PRO A 448 0.02 12.58 -16.64
CA PRO A 448 1.47 12.75 -16.45
C PRO A 448 1.90 14.08 -15.81
N ALA A 449 1.07 15.13 -15.95
CA ALA A 449 1.29 16.46 -15.38
C ALA A 449 1.00 16.57 -13.87
N ALA A 450 0.40 15.53 -13.25
CA ALA A 450 0.03 15.55 -11.83
C ALA A 450 1.20 15.19 -10.89
N GLY A 451 2.29 14.62 -11.41
CA GLY A 451 3.47 14.23 -10.64
C GLY A 451 4.76 14.82 -11.22
N ALA A 452 5.68 15.25 -10.36
CA ALA A 452 6.94 15.86 -10.79
C ALA A 452 7.81 14.92 -11.67
N GLY A 453 7.68 13.59 -11.54
CA GLY A 453 8.45 12.59 -12.30
C GLY A 453 7.87 12.16 -13.65
N GLY A 454 6.67 12.63 -14.01
CA GLY A 454 6.10 12.48 -15.35
C GLY A 454 5.46 11.14 -15.72
N LEU A 455 5.27 10.20 -14.79
CA LEU A 455 4.51 8.95 -15.01
C LEU A 455 3.00 9.18 -14.77
N ALA A 456 2.14 8.58 -15.60
CA ALA A 456 0.71 8.48 -15.28
C ALA A 456 0.46 7.47 -14.15
N ALA A 457 -0.70 7.56 -13.48
CA ALA A 457 -1.00 6.73 -12.31
C ALA A 457 -0.95 5.21 -12.58
N ASP A 458 -1.40 4.76 -13.76
CA ASP A 458 -1.35 3.35 -14.16
C ASP A 458 0.06 2.88 -14.52
N GLU A 459 0.84 3.73 -15.19
CA GLU A 459 2.26 3.49 -15.50
C GLU A 459 3.09 3.39 -14.20
N GLN A 460 2.79 4.24 -13.21
CA GLN A 460 3.42 4.21 -11.91
C GLN A 460 3.05 2.95 -11.10
N LEU A 461 1.78 2.51 -11.16
CA LEU A 461 1.35 1.24 -10.56
C LEU A 461 2.07 0.03 -11.19
N ASP A 462 2.32 0.04 -12.49
CA ASP A 462 3.10 -1.00 -13.17
C ASP A 462 4.56 -1.01 -12.69
N ALA A 463 5.22 0.17 -12.65
CA ALA A 463 6.59 0.29 -12.13
C ALA A 463 6.70 -0.17 -10.66
N ILE A 464 5.74 0.23 -9.81
CA ILE A 464 5.65 -0.22 -8.41
C ILE A 464 5.49 -1.74 -8.34
N GLY A 465 4.58 -2.31 -9.13
CA GLY A 465 4.33 -3.76 -9.16
C GLY A 465 5.57 -4.57 -9.50
N ILE A 466 6.39 -4.10 -10.43
CA ILE A 466 7.68 -4.70 -10.79
C ILE A 466 8.65 -4.64 -9.60
N ARG A 467 8.89 -3.44 -9.07
CA ARG A 467 9.89 -3.20 -8.01
C ARG A 467 9.55 -3.90 -6.70
N VAL A 468 8.27 -3.90 -6.31
CA VAL A 468 7.82 -4.55 -5.07
C VAL A 468 8.00 -6.07 -5.15
N ARG A 469 7.67 -6.71 -6.28
CA ARG A 469 7.88 -8.17 -6.42
C ARG A 469 9.34 -8.55 -6.30
N ALA A 470 10.23 -7.80 -6.96
CA ALA A 470 11.68 -8.00 -6.84
C ALA A 470 12.16 -7.82 -5.37
N LEU A 471 11.62 -6.83 -4.67
CA LEU A 471 11.95 -6.54 -3.27
C LEU A 471 11.46 -7.64 -2.32
N LEU A 472 10.21 -8.10 -2.45
CA LEU A 472 9.63 -9.17 -1.63
C LEU A 472 10.36 -10.50 -1.83
N GLU A 473 10.75 -10.82 -3.06
CA GLU A 473 11.58 -11.99 -3.33
C GLU A 473 12.95 -11.92 -2.63
N ARG A 474 13.62 -10.77 -2.67
CA ARG A 474 14.89 -10.57 -1.94
C ARG A 474 14.68 -10.71 -0.43
N GLN A 475 13.60 -10.11 0.10
CA GLN A 475 13.21 -10.22 1.51
C GLN A 475 13.00 -11.68 1.93
N ALA A 476 12.21 -12.43 1.15
CA ALA A 476 11.93 -13.84 1.40
C ALA A 476 13.23 -14.67 1.41
N ARG A 477 14.10 -14.51 0.42
CA ARG A 477 15.41 -15.19 0.37
C ARG A 477 16.32 -14.80 1.54
N CYS A 478 16.38 -13.52 1.89
CA CYS A 478 17.18 -13.05 3.02
C CYS A 478 16.73 -13.73 4.32
N PHE A 479 15.42 -13.81 4.54
CA PHE A 479 14.87 -14.49 5.71
C PHE A 479 15.14 -16.00 5.67
N THR A 480 14.74 -16.68 4.59
CA THR A 480 14.74 -18.15 4.52
C THR A 480 16.13 -18.75 4.34
N ALA A 481 16.96 -18.20 3.44
CA ALA A 481 18.25 -18.78 3.09
C ALA A 481 19.40 -18.29 3.97
N LYS A 482 19.26 -17.13 4.64
CA LYS A 482 20.33 -16.54 5.48
C LYS A 482 19.95 -16.47 6.96
N CYS A 483 18.82 -15.88 7.29
CA CYS A 483 18.49 -15.57 8.69
C CYS A 483 18.00 -16.80 9.47
N LEU A 484 17.11 -17.62 8.90
CA LEU A 484 16.60 -18.83 9.55
C LEU A 484 17.72 -19.82 9.92
N PRO A 485 18.66 -20.19 9.03
CA PRO A 485 19.78 -21.06 9.41
C PRO A 485 20.66 -20.47 10.51
N ALA A 486 20.90 -19.16 10.47
CA ALA A 486 21.72 -18.48 11.48
C ALA A 486 21.02 -18.43 12.86
N LEU A 487 19.70 -18.24 12.90
CA LEU A 487 18.90 -18.32 14.12
C LEU A 487 18.91 -19.74 14.68
N ALA A 488 18.75 -20.75 13.81
CA ALA A 488 18.76 -22.15 14.21
C ALA A 488 20.10 -22.58 14.83
N ALA A 489 21.23 -22.01 14.38
CA ALA A 489 22.55 -22.24 14.97
C ALA A 489 22.66 -21.72 16.42
N HIS A 490 21.81 -20.77 16.80
CA HIS A 490 21.72 -20.20 18.16
C HIS A 490 20.49 -20.74 18.92
N GLY A 491 19.95 -21.90 18.53
CA GLY A 491 18.81 -22.54 19.21
C GLY A 491 17.44 -21.96 18.88
N VAL A 492 17.36 -20.94 18.01
CA VAL A 492 16.07 -20.33 17.59
C VAL A 492 15.60 -21.02 16.30
N ARG A 493 14.87 -22.12 16.45
CA ARG A 493 14.29 -22.88 15.32
C ARG A 493 12.82 -22.53 15.14
N ILE A 494 12.38 -22.34 13.89
CA ILE A 494 10.95 -22.27 13.55
C ILE A 494 10.61 -23.58 12.85
N LEU A 495 9.83 -24.43 13.52
CA LEU A 495 9.49 -25.77 13.07
C LEU A 495 8.09 -25.79 12.43
N ARG A 496 7.93 -26.62 11.40
CA ARG A 496 6.64 -26.99 10.83
C ARG A 496 5.98 -28.07 11.69
N TRP A 497 4.66 -28.16 11.62
CA TRP A 497 3.89 -29.19 12.35
C TRP A 497 4.42 -30.61 12.12
N SER A 498 4.81 -30.93 10.88
CA SER A 498 5.35 -32.24 10.50
C SER A 498 6.72 -32.56 11.09
N GLU A 499 7.46 -31.56 11.56
CA GLU A 499 8.78 -31.72 12.18
C GLU A 499 8.69 -31.96 13.70
N LEU A 500 7.49 -31.83 14.28
CA LEU A 500 7.27 -31.96 15.71
C LEU A 500 7.15 -33.43 16.14
N ALA A 501 7.73 -33.74 17.30
CA ALA A 501 7.52 -35.01 17.96
C ALA A 501 6.05 -35.16 18.42
N ALA A 502 5.56 -36.40 18.53
CA ALA A 502 4.17 -36.66 18.91
C ALA A 502 3.78 -36.02 20.27
N ALA A 503 4.70 -35.99 21.24
CA ALA A 503 4.47 -35.33 22.53
C ALA A 503 4.30 -33.81 22.40
N GLN A 504 5.07 -33.17 21.51
CA GLN A 504 4.95 -31.73 21.24
C GLN A 504 3.63 -31.41 20.53
N GLN A 505 3.23 -32.25 19.58
CA GLN A 505 1.93 -32.11 18.90
C GLN A 505 0.76 -32.22 19.87
N GLU A 506 0.82 -33.14 20.84
CA GLU A 506 -0.23 -33.29 21.84
C GLU A 506 -0.32 -32.09 22.79
N LEU A 507 0.83 -31.55 23.23
CA LEU A 507 0.87 -30.32 24.02
C LEU A 507 0.30 -29.12 23.24
N LEU A 508 0.66 -28.98 21.97
CA LEU A 508 0.12 -27.91 21.12
C LEU A 508 -1.35 -28.10 20.80
N ARG A 509 -1.85 -29.34 20.69
CA ARG A 509 -3.28 -29.61 20.55
C ARG A 509 -4.03 -29.15 21.79
N ARG A 510 -3.53 -29.46 22.98
CA ARG A 510 -4.11 -28.98 24.25
C ARG A 510 -4.09 -27.46 24.32
N TYR A 511 -2.95 -26.84 24.04
CA TYR A 511 -2.82 -25.37 23.96
C TYR A 511 -3.80 -24.77 22.95
N PHE A 512 -3.97 -25.39 21.78
CA PHE A 512 -4.96 -24.96 20.80
C PHE A 512 -6.38 -25.01 21.39
N THR A 513 -6.78 -26.13 22.00
CA THR A 513 -8.14 -26.28 22.54
C THR A 513 -8.42 -25.32 23.71
N GLU A 514 -7.44 -25.09 24.58
CA GLU A 514 -7.60 -24.25 25.79
C GLU A 514 -7.46 -22.75 25.50
N GLU A 515 -6.51 -22.35 24.65
CA GLU A 515 -6.09 -20.94 24.52
C GLU A 515 -6.38 -20.32 23.15
N ILE A 516 -6.46 -21.11 22.07
CA ILE A 516 -6.65 -20.58 20.70
C ILE A 516 -8.09 -20.76 20.22
N PHE A 517 -8.62 -21.98 20.30
CA PHE A 517 -9.92 -22.39 19.78
C PHE A 517 -11.09 -21.53 20.26
N PRO A 518 -11.14 -21.02 21.52
CA PRO A 518 -12.21 -20.11 21.97
C PRO A 518 -12.32 -18.82 21.15
N PHE A 519 -11.24 -18.40 20.46
CA PHE A 519 -11.21 -17.20 19.61
C PHE A 519 -11.38 -17.51 18.12
N ILE A 520 -11.45 -18.78 17.74
CA ILE A 520 -11.59 -19.20 16.35
C ILE A 520 -13.07 -19.29 15.98
N THR A 521 -13.47 -18.56 14.94
CA THR A 521 -14.81 -18.67 14.36
C THR A 521 -14.68 -18.78 12.84
N PRO A 522 -15.03 -19.93 12.24
CA PRO A 522 -15.00 -20.07 10.79
C PRO A 522 -16.09 -19.21 10.16
N GLN A 523 -15.74 -18.47 9.11
CA GLN A 523 -16.66 -17.62 8.39
C GLN A 523 -16.72 -18.07 6.93
N ALA A 524 -17.91 -18.47 6.49
CA ALA A 524 -18.12 -18.89 5.12
C ALA A 524 -17.89 -17.70 4.17
N MET A 525 -17.07 -17.90 3.14
CA MET A 525 -16.85 -16.94 2.06
C MET A 525 -17.89 -17.20 0.98
N THR A 526 -19.15 -16.90 1.30
CA THR A 526 -20.31 -17.08 0.42
C THR A 526 -21.29 -15.93 0.63
N ARG A 527 -22.11 -15.66 -0.39
CA ARG A 527 -23.22 -14.68 -0.35
C ARG A 527 -24.58 -15.34 -0.14
N ALA A 528 -24.62 -16.48 0.54
CA ALA A 528 -25.87 -17.13 0.92
C ALA A 528 -26.71 -16.16 1.80
N PRO A 529 -27.97 -15.83 1.48
CA PRO A 529 -28.79 -14.94 2.29
C PRO A 529 -28.95 -15.44 3.73
N GLY A 530 -28.88 -14.49 4.65
CA GLY A 530 -28.67 -14.75 6.08
C GLY A 530 -27.18 -14.74 6.48
N HIS A 531 -26.26 -14.87 5.52
CA HIS A 531 -24.81 -14.77 5.72
C HIS A 531 -24.27 -13.56 4.93
N PRO A 532 -24.06 -12.41 5.58
CA PRO A 532 -23.34 -11.31 4.92
C PRO A 532 -21.95 -11.80 4.55
N PHE A 533 -21.48 -11.42 3.34
CA PHE A 533 -20.10 -11.69 2.97
C PHE A 533 -19.18 -11.06 4.03
N PRO A 534 -18.26 -11.84 4.61
CA PRO A 534 -17.51 -11.36 5.75
C PRO A 534 -16.49 -10.30 5.33
N LEU A 535 -16.43 -9.19 6.07
CA LEU A 535 -15.36 -8.22 5.88
C LEU A 535 -14.04 -8.81 6.39
N ILE A 536 -13.10 -9.04 5.48
CA ILE A 536 -11.78 -9.55 5.85
C ILE A 536 -10.97 -8.40 6.43
N ALA A 537 -10.56 -8.54 7.68
CA ALA A 537 -9.93 -7.46 8.43
C ALA A 537 -8.56 -7.07 7.85
N ASN A 538 -8.28 -5.75 7.86
CA ASN A 538 -7.03 -5.19 7.35
C ASN A 538 -5.80 -5.70 8.13
N LEU A 539 -4.74 -6.05 7.40
CA LEU A 539 -3.45 -6.56 7.89
C LEU A 539 -3.54 -7.83 8.76
N ARG A 540 -4.71 -8.47 8.84
CA ARG A 540 -4.90 -9.70 9.60
C ARG A 540 -4.49 -10.90 8.76
N LEU A 541 -3.57 -11.69 9.30
CA LEU A 541 -3.33 -13.00 8.73
C LEU A 541 -4.55 -13.89 8.93
N SER A 542 -4.89 -14.62 7.88
CA SER A 542 -6.04 -15.50 7.81
C SER A 542 -5.69 -16.81 7.09
N LEU A 543 -6.51 -17.83 7.29
CA LEU A 543 -6.44 -19.08 6.54
C LEU A 543 -7.65 -19.16 5.60
N ALA A 544 -7.41 -19.36 4.30
CA ALA A 544 -8.42 -19.72 3.31
C ALA A 544 -8.56 -21.24 3.32
N VAL A 545 -9.75 -21.75 3.60
CA VAL A 545 -10.00 -23.18 3.82
C VAL A 545 -11.08 -23.69 2.88
N VAL A 546 -10.77 -24.79 2.20
CA VAL A 546 -11.68 -25.53 1.33
C VAL A 546 -12.15 -26.77 2.07
N VAL A 547 -13.46 -26.89 2.28
CA VAL A 547 -14.07 -28.02 2.99
C VAL A 547 -15.19 -28.66 2.18
N ARG A 548 -15.50 -29.94 2.43
CA ARG A 548 -16.67 -30.64 1.87
C ARG A 548 -17.47 -31.32 2.97
N ASP A 549 -18.78 -31.46 2.79
CA ASP A 549 -19.62 -32.24 3.70
C ASP A 549 -19.40 -33.76 3.54
N ALA A 550 -19.02 -34.22 2.34
CA ALA A 550 -18.69 -35.60 2.07
C ALA A 550 -17.63 -35.70 0.96
N PRO A 551 -16.85 -36.80 0.88
CA PRO A 551 -15.91 -37.03 -0.23
C PRO A 551 -16.62 -36.91 -1.58
N GLY A 552 -16.14 -36.01 -2.46
CA GLY A 552 -16.75 -35.73 -3.76
C GLY A 552 -18.04 -34.88 -3.74
N GLY A 553 -18.53 -34.45 -2.57
CA GLY A 553 -19.64 -33.50 -2.43
C GLY A 553 -19.24 -32.07 -2.84
N PRO A 554 -20.16 -31.09 -2.81
CA PRO A 554 -19.82 -29.70 -3.17
C PRO A 554 -18.73 -29.14 -2.24
N MET A 555 -17.77 -28.41 -2.82
CA MET A 555 -16.79 -27.63 -2.05
C MET A 555 -17.45 -26.40 -1.42
N HIS A 556 -17.10 -26.14 -0.17
CA HIS A 556 -17.41 -24.94 0.60
C HIS A 556 -16.12 -24.16 0.85
N PHE A 557 -16.16 -22.86 0.62
CA PHE A 557 -15.02 -21.97 0.85
C PHE A 557 -15.26 -21.12 2.10
N ALA A 558 -14.30 -21.10 3.00
CA ALA A 558 -14.37 -20.37 4.26
C ALA A 558 -13.03 -19.72 4.56
N TYR A 559 -13.05 -18.72 5.43
CA TYR A 559 -11.83 -18.21 6.03
C TYR A 559 -11.88 -18.25 7.55
N LEU A 560 -10.70 -18.35 8.15
CA LEU A 560 -10.49 -18.27 9.58
C LEU A 560 -9.47 -17.17 9.87
N LYS A 561 -9.78 -16.32 10.84
CA LYS A 561 -8.84 -15.30 11.33
C LYS A 561 -7.86 -15.94 12.28
N VAL A 562 -6.58 -15.60 12.14
CA VAL A 562 -5.58 -15.91 13.17
C VAL A 562 -5.74 -14.89 14.32
N PRO A 563 -5.97 -15.33 15.57
CA PRO A 563 -6.14 -14.42 16.70
C PRO A 563 -4.87 -13.61 17.01
N GLU A 564 -5.01 -12.34 17.38
CA GLU A 564 -3.88 -11.49 17.80
C GLU A 564 -3.60 -11.51 19.30
N THR A 565 -4.50 -12.11 20.10
CA THR A 565 -4.32 -12.26 21.54
C THR A 565 -3.21 -13.26 21.89
N VAL A 566 -2.77 -14.04 20.92
CA VAL A 566 -1.72 -15.05 21.05
C VAL A 566 -0.47 -14.65 20.26
N SER A 567 0.71 -15.03 20.75
CA SER A 567 1.98 -14.79 20.05
C SER A 567 1.95 -15.47 18.68
N ARG A 568 2.50 -14.82 17.66
CA ARG A 568 2.62 -15.40 16.32
C ARG A 568 3.49 -16.65 16.33
N PHE A 569 4.58 -16.62 17.10
CA PHE A 569 5.54 -17.70 17.24
C PHE A 569 5.37 -18.36 18.60
N VAL A 570 4.64 -19.49 18.63
CA VAL A 570 4.37 -20.25 19.85
C VAL A 570 5.63 -21.00 20.25
N LYS A 571 6.16 -20.67 21.43
CA LYS A 571 7.34 -21.33 22.00
C LYS A 571 7.00 -22.74 22.47
N LEU A 572 7.82 -23.73 22.12
CA LEU A 572 7.66 -25.11 22.59
C LEU A 572 8.10 -25.22 24.05
N ALA A 573 7.39 -26.02 24.85
CA ALA A 573 7.62 -26.16 26.29
C ALA A 573 8.98 -26.79 26.64
N ASP A 574 9.56 -27.56 25.72
CA ASP A 574 10.89 -28.16 25.84
C ASP A 574 11.99 -27.25 25.29
N GLU A 575 11.67 -26.00 24.94
CA GLU A 575 12.60 -24.99 24.44
C GLU A 575 13.29 -25.37 23.12
N SER A 576 12.81 -26.41 22.42
CA SER A 576 13.41 -26.90 21.17
C SER A 576 13.20 -25.96 19.97
N GLY A 577 12.30 -24.99 20.09
CA GLY A 577 12.04 -23.97 19.08
C GLY A 577 10.66 -23.35 19.20
N PHE A 578 10.18 -22.84 18.07
CA PHE A 578 8.91 -22.15 17.91
C PHE A 578 8.10 -22.80 16.80
N VAL A 579 6.78 -22.69 16.87
CA VAL A 579 5.86 -23.07 15.79
C VAL A 579 4.97 -21.88 15.47
N ALA A 580 4.79 -21.62 14.18
CA ALA A 580 3.92 -20.53 13.75
C ALA A 580 2.45 -20.87 14.08
N VAL A 581 1.71 -19.95 14.70
CA VAL A 581 0.36 -20.23 15.21
C VAL A 581 -0.64 -20.67 14.12
N GLU A 582 -0.45 -20.21 12.88
CA GLU A 582 -1.26 -20.63 11.73
C GLU A 582 -1.01 -22.10 11.35
N ASP A 583 0.19 -22.63 11.59
CA ASP A 583 0.48 -24.06 11.38
C ASP A 583 -0.20 -24.91 12.46
N VAL A 584 -0.27 -24.40 13.71
CA VAL A 584 -1.04 -25.03 14.80
C VAL A 584 -2.54 -25.05 14.45
N ILE A 585 -3.11 -23.92 14.01
CA ILE A 585 -4.52 -23.85 13.62
C ILE A 585 -4.80 -24.77 12.42
N ARG A 586 -3.93 -24.74 11.40
CA ARG A 586 -4.04 -25.58 10.19
C ARG A 586 -4.11 -27.07 10.54
N ALA A 587 -3.27 -27.53 11.45
CA ALA A 587 -3.24 -28.93 11.88
C ALA A 587 -4.49 -29.36 12.67
N GLN A 588 -5.22 -28.41 13.28
CA GLN A 588 -6.40 -28.68 14.10
C GLN A 588 -7.73 -28.31 13.40
N LEU A 589 -7.73 -28.05 12.09
CA LEU A 589 -8.95 -27.66 11.36
C LEU A 589 -10.07 -28.71 11.43
N GLY A 590 -9.75 -29.99 11.68
CA GLY A 590 -10.75 -31.03 11.93
C GLY A 590 -11.61 -30.76 13.18
N LEU A 591 -11.08 -30.07 14.19
CA LEU A 591 -11.86 -29.63 15.36
C LEU A 591 -12.78 -28.45 15.02
N VAL A 592 -12.37 -27.60 14.07
CA VAL A 592 -13.16 -26.45 13.61
C VAL A 592 -14.32 -26.88 12.71
N TYR A 593 -14.11 -27.94 11.90
CA TYR A 593 -15.10 -28.45 10.96
C TYR A 593 -15.48 -29.91 11.27
N PRO A 594 -16.20 -30.17 12.37
CA PRO A 594 -16.56 -31.53 12.76
C PRO A 594 -17.48 -32.18 11.72
N GLY A 595 -17.17 -33.43 11.35
CA GLY A 595 -17.95 -34.20 10.39
C GLY A 595 -17.80 -33.77 8.92
N ARG A 596 -16.90 -32.82 8.62
CA ARG A 596 -16.57 -32.37 7.26
C ARG A 596 -15.15 -32.77 6.89
N PHE A 597 -14.89 -32.87 5.59
CA PHE A 597 -13.57 -33.13 5.05
C PHE A 597 -12.88 -31.81 4.70
N VAL A 598 -11.78 -31.49 5.39
CA VAL A 598 -10.93 -30.33 5.06
C VAL A 598 -9.97 -30.76 3.96
N GLU A 599 -10.12 -30.21 2.75
CA GLU A 599 -9.26 -30.55 1.61
C GLU A 599 -7.93 -29.82 1.70
N GLU A 600 -8.00 -28.49 1.81
CA GLU A 600 -6.84 -27.62 1.74
C GLU A 600 -7.02 -26.38 2.61
N ALA A 601 -5.90 -25.84 3.11
CA ALA A 601 -5.87 -24.63 3.92
C ALA A 601 -4.59 -23.85 3.72
N TYR A 602 -4.71 -22.59 3.29
CA TYR A 602 -3.57 -21.74 2.92
C TYR A 602 -3.63 -20.39 3.62
N ALA A 603 -2.48 -19.89 4.05
CA ALA A 603 -2.38 -18.57 4.64
C ALA A 603 -2.55 -17.46 3.59
N PHE A 604 -3.24 -16.40 3.97
CA PHE A 604 -3.35 -15.17 3.19
C PHE A 604 -3.53 -13.95 4.10
N ARG A 605 -3.25 -12.76 3.57
CA ARG A 605 -3.37 -11.48 4.30
C ARG A 605 -3.83 -10.38 3.35
N VAL A 606 -4.80 -9.58 3.78
CA VAL A 606 -5.34 -8.47 2.98
C VAL A 606 -4.85 -7.14 3.55
N THR A 607 -4.32 -6.28 2.69
CA THR A 607 -4.02 -4.87 2.99
C THR A 607 -5.08 -3.98 2.34
N ARG A 608 -5.62 -3.02 3.09
CA ARG A 608 -6.71 -2.13 2.67
C ARG A 608 -6.30 -0.67 2.66
N GLY A 609 -6.84 0.09 1.70
CA GLY A 609 -6.67 1.53 1.65
C GLY A 609 -7.09 2.20 2.95
N ALA A 610 -6.30 3.17 3.42
CA ALA A 610 -6.64 4.02 4.55
C ALA A 610 -7.08 5.38 4.03
N ASP A 611 -8.39 5.54 3.83
CA ASP A 611 -8.97 6.83 3.50
C ASP A 611 -8.86 7.79 4.70
N LEU A 612 -8.49 9.03 4.42
CA LEU A 612 -8.41 10.13 5.37
C LEU A 612 -8.69 11.43 4.61
N GLU A 613 -9.71 11.44 3.74
CA GLU A 613 -10.36 12.68 3.30
C GLU A 613 -11.46 13.02 4.32
N LEU A 614 -11.03 13.65 5.42
CA LEU A 614 -11.93 14.15 6.46
C LEU A 614 -12.74 15.33 5.89
N ASP A 615 -14.08 15.28 5.92
CA ASP A 615 -14.92 16.48 5.68
C ASP A 615 -14.95 17.35 6.94
N GLU A 616 -13.84 18.07 7.14
CA GLU A 616 -13.59 18.88 8.34
C GLU A 616 -14.36 20.21 8.32
N ARG A 617 -14.88 20.63 7.15
CA ARG A 617 -15.45 21.97 6.96
C ARG A 617 -16.81 22.15 7.64
N HIS A 618 -17.49 21.06 7.97
CA HIS A 618 -18.84 21.07 8.54
C HIS A 618 -18.91 20.48 9.96
N ALA A 619 -17.77 20.07 10.54
CA ALA A 619 -17.75 19.38 11.82
C ALA A 619 -17.55 20.32 13.02
N VAL A 620 -18.32 20.08 14.08
CA VAL A 620 -18.27 20.86 15.34
C VAL A 620 -17.08 20.47 16.22
N SER A 621 -16.54 19.26 16.08
CA SER A 621 -15.41 18.73 16.86
C SER A 621 -14.50 17.84 16.04
N LEU A 622 -13.24 18.24 15.85
CA LEU A 622 -12.21 17.46 15.16
C LEU A 622 -11.98 16.08 15.83
N LEU A 623 -12.10 16.04 17.16
CA LEU A 623 -11.94 14.80 17.94
C LEU A 623 -13.00 13.75 17.53
N GLN A 624 -14.26 14.17 17.40
CA GLN A 624 -15.36 13.29 17.02
C GLN A 624 -15.21 12.77 15.59
N VAL A 625 -14.81 13.61 14.63
CA VAL A 625 -14.59 13.18 13.24
C VAL A 625 -13.47 12.12 13.17
N ILE A 626 -12.37 12.32 13.91
CA ILE A 626 -11.27 11.35 13.95
C ILE A 626 -11.72 10.03 14.61
N GLU A 627 -12.53 10.08 15.68
CA GLU A 627 -13.11 8.89 16.31
C GLU A 627 -14.04 8.10 15.34
N GLU A 628 -14.84 8.79 14.52
CA GLU A 628 -15.72 8.16 13.53
C GLU A 628 -14.95 7.54 12.35
N GLU A 629 -13.95 8.25 11.81
CA GLU A 629 -13.14 7.74 10.70
C GLU A 629 -12.23 6.58 11.12
N THR A 630 -11.72 6.60 12.36
CA THR A 630 -10.96 5.46 12.90
C THR A 630 -11.80 4.18 12.89
N LYS A 631 -13.11 4.28 13.16
CA LYS A 631 -14.05 3.14 13.08
C LYS A 631 -14.35 2.69 11.65
N ARG A 632 -14.25 3.58 10.65
CA ARG A 632 -14.48 3.29 9.22
C ARG A 632 -13.25 2.70 8.51
N ARG A 633 -12.05 2.91 9.04
CA ARG A 633 -10.78 2.46 8.45
C ARG A 633 -10.70 0.97 8.07
N PRO A 634 -11.26 0.01 8.84
CA PRO A 634 -11.22 -1.40 8.46
C PRO A 634 -11.95 -1.72 7.15
N TYR A 635 -12.78 -0.80 6.64
CA TYR A 635 -13.68 -1.00 5.50
C TYR A 635 -13.14 -0.44 4.16
N GLY A 636 -11.85 -0.08 4.09
CA GLY A 636 -11.24 0.38 2.84
C GLY A 636 -11.15 -0.70 1.74
N ALA A 637 -10.95 -0.27 0.49
CA ALA A 637 -10.76 -1.19 -0.64
C ALA A 637 -9.50 -2.04 -0.47
N ALA A 638 -9.55 -3.32 -0.89
CA ALA A 638 -8.39 -4.19 -0.88
C ALA A 638 -7.36 -3.72 -1.92
N VAL A 639 -6.17 -3.33 -1.45
CA VAL A 639 -5.11 -2.80 -2.32
C VAL A 639 -4.00 -3.81 -2.58
N ARG A 640 -3.83 -4.80 -1.70
CA ARG A 640 -2.89 -5.91 -1.82
C ARG A 640 -3.41 -7.14 -1.10
N VAL A 641 -3.18 -8.31 -1.68
CA VAL A 641 -3.46 -9.61 -1.06
C VAL A 641 -2.18 -10.45 -1.14
N GLU A 642 -1.62 -10.75 0.03
CA GLU A 642 -0.49 -11.65 0.17
C GLU A 642 -1.02 -13.07 0.32
N ILE A 643 -0.44 -14.03 -0.40
CA ILE A 643 -0.85 -15.44 -0.38
C ILE A 643 0.37 -16.35 -0.21
N ALA A 644 0.16 -17.49 0.44
CA ALA A 644 1.17 -18.54 0.50
C ALA A 644 1.54 -19.02 -0.92
N GLY A 645 2.83 -19.13 -1.22
CA GLY A 645 3.32 -19.51 -2.55
C GLY A 645 2.80 -20.86 -3.04
N GLU A 646 2.55 -21.79 -2.11
CA GLU A 646 2.00 -23.11 -2.38
C GLU A 646 0.49 -23.13 -2.68
N MET A 647 -0.22 -22.02 -2.49
CA MET A 647 -1.66 -21.93 -2.76
C MET A 647 -1.96 -22.23 -4.25
N PRO A 648 -2.78 -23.24 -4.59
CA PRO A 648 -3.10 -23.58 -5.98
C PRO A 648 -3.87 -22.46 -6.69
N GLU A 649 -3.68 -22.35 -8.02
CA GLU A 649 -4.29 -21.27 -8.83
C GLU A 649 -5.82 -21.21 -8.68
N ALA A 650 -6.50 -22.37 -8.66
CA ALA A 650 -7.95 -22.43 -8.46
C ALA A 650 -8.41 -21.79 -7.13
N VAL A 651 -7.62 -21.94 -6.05
CA VAL A 651 -7.93 -21.34 -4.74
C VAL A 651 -7.62 -19.84 -4.76
N ARG A 652 -6.59 -19.40 -5.49
CA ARG A 652 -6.26 -17.97 -5.68
C ARG A 652 -7.37 -17.25 -6.43
N GLU A 653 -7.83 -17.83 -7.53
CA GLU A 653 -8.93 -17.31 -8.34
C GLU A 653 -10.22 -17.24 -7.53
N LEU A 654 -10.52 -18.29 -6.75
CA LEU A 654 -11.63 -18.32 -5.81
C LEU A 654 -11.53 -17.20 -4.77
N LEU A 655 -10.40 -17.04 -4.09
CA LEU A 655 -10.17 -15.98 -3.11
C LEU A 655 -10.36 -14.58 -3.72
N LEU A 656 -9.73 -14.33 -4.87
CA LEU A 656 -9.87 -13.06 -5.59
C LEU A 656 -11.33 -12.79 -5.94
N ARG A 657 -11.99 -13.77 -6.55
CA ARG A 657 -13.39 -13.67 -6.96
C ARG A 657 -14.27 -13.29 -5.78
N GLU A 658 -14.13 -14.00 -4.66
CA GLU A 658 -14.89 -13.71 -3.44
C GLU A 658 -14.59 -12.30 -2.90
N LEU A 659 -13.33 -11.84 -2.90
CA LEU A 659 -12.97 -10.48 -2.49
C LEU A 659 -13.56 -9.36 -3.37
N GLN A 660 -13.84 -9.61 -4.65
CA GLN A 660 -14.52 -8.65 -5.53
C GLN A 660 -15.99 -8.40 -5.13
N PHE A 661 -16.55 -9.30 -4.33
CA PHE A 661 -17.93 -9.26 -3.86
C PHE A 661 -18.06 -8.73 -2.42
N GLU A 662 -16.99 -8.28 -1.81
CA GLU A 662 -17.06 -7.55 -0.55
C GLU A 662 -17.75 -6.19 -0.76
N GLU A 663 -18.68 -5.80 0.11
CA GLU A 663 -19.42 -4.52 -0.03
C GLU A 663 -18.50 -3.29 -0.01
N ALA A 664 -17.30 -3.42 0.56
CA ALA A 664 -16.23 -2.42 0.55
C ALA A 664 -15.64 -2.13 -0.86
N ALA A 665 -15.94 -2.94 -1.88
CA ALA A 665 -15.31 -2.88 -3.21
C ALA A 665 -15.81 -1.74 -4.14
N ALA A 666 -16.40 -0.67 -3.60
CA ALA A 666 -17.09 0.35 -4.40
C ALA A 666 -16.16 1.21 -5.31
N SER A 667 -14.86 1.29 -5.02
CA SER A 667 -13.94 2.20 -5.74
C SER A 667 -12.94 1.49 -6.68
N SER A 668 -12.49 0.27 -6.37
CA SER A 668 -11.66 -0.57 -7.25
C SER A 668 -11.57 -2.01 -6.71
N PRO A 669 -12.21 -3.01 -7.35
CA PRO A 669 -12.11 -4.40 -6.90
C PRO A 669 -10.70 -4.98 -7.12
N PRO A 670 -10.20 -5.87 -6.23
CA PRO A 670 -8.89 -6.47 -6.39
C PRO A 670 -8.81 -7.36 -7.64
N GLY A 671 -7.68 -7.28 -8.34
CA GLY A 671 -7.38 -8.11 -9.51
C GLY A 671 -6.08 -8.91 -9.37
N ALA A 672 -5.71 -9.65 -10.42
CA ALA A 672 -4.48 -10.46 -10.43
C ALA A 672 -3.20 -9.65 -10.13
N GLY A 673 -3.18 -8.35 -10.47
CA GLY A 673 -2.06 -7.47 -10.14
C GLY A 673 -1.87 -7.20 -8.64
N ASP A 674 -2.89 -7.48 -7.84
CA ASP A 674 -2.93 -7.23 -6.41
C ASP A 674 -2.56 -8.47 -5.59
N LEU A 675 -2.40 -9.63 -6.24
CA LEU A 675 -1.90 -10.85 -5.62
C LEU A 675 -0.38 -10.86 -5.57
N TYR A 676 0.16 -11.12 -4.38
CA TYR A 676 1.58 -11.27 -4.13
C TYR A 676 1.80 -12.63 -3.47
N ALA A 677 2.29 -13.59 -4.25
CA ALA A 677 2.71 -14.88 -3.74
C ALA A 677 4.02 -14.72 -2.97
N VAL A 678 4.07 -15.28 -1.76
CA VAL A 678 5.22 -15.22 -0.88
C VAL A 678 5.74 -16.64 -0.63
N ASP A 679 7.01 -16.86 -0.95
CA ASP A 679 7.71 -18.09 -0.62
C ASP A 679 8.11 -18.08 0.85
N GLY A 680 7.39 -18.83 1.69
CA GLY A 680 7.69 -18.96 3.12
C GLY A 680 6.62 -18.33 4.02
N LEU A 681 7.06 -17.69 5.12
CA LEU A 681 6.14 -17.07 6.08
C LEU A 681 5.55 -15.77 5.53
N LEU A 682 4.22 -15.65 5.61
CA LEU A 682 3.52 -14.38 5.40
C LEU A 682 3.64 -13.50 6.64
N ASP A 683 3.43 -12.19 6.45
CA ASP A 683 3.49 -11.19 7.51
C ASP A 683 4.81 -11.20 8.28
N LEU A 684 5.90 -10.90 7.57
CA LEU A 684 7.21 -10.75 8.20
C LEU A 684 7.27 -9.56 9.18
N GLY A 685 6.23 -8.72 9.23
CA GLY A 685 6.03 -7.73 10.29
C GLY A 685 6.03 -8.38 11.69
N ALA A 686 5.51 -9.61 11.81
CA ALA A 686 5.50 -10.36 13.06
C ALA A 686 6.89 -10.78 13.56
N LEU A 687 7.94 -10.75 12.71
CA LEU A 687 9.32 -11.08 13.12
C LEU A 687 9.85 -10.18 14.24
N ARG A 688 9.20 -9.04 14.53
CA ARG A 688 9.46 -8.22 15.72
C ARG A 688 9.39 -9.00 17.03
N GLU A 689 8.60 -10.08 17.11
CA GLU A 689 8.56 -10.97 18.28
C GLU A 689 9.91 -11.68 18.46
N LEU A 690 10.46 -12.23 17.37
CA LEU A 690 11.76 -12.90 17.38
C LEU A 690 12.92 -11.91 17.58
N ALA A 691 12.81 -10.70 17.03
CA ALA A 691 13.82 -9.65 17.21
C ALA A 691 13.93 -9.10 18.65
N ARG A 692 13.03 -9.52 19.56
CA ARG A 692 13.01 -9.17 20.99
C ARG A 692 13.47 -10.32 21.89
N LEU A 693 13.91 -11.43 21.32
CA LEU A 693 14.45 -12.53 22.11
C LEU A 693 15.65 -12.03 22.94
N PRO A 694 15.81 -12.52 24.19
CA PRO A 694 16.87 -12.09 25.10
C PRO A 694 18.21 -12.75 24.75
N LEU A 695 18.70 -12.52 23.52
CA LEU A 695 19.98 -13.02 23.00
C LEU A 695 20.88 -11.81 22.68
N PRO A 696 21.42 -11.12 23.71
CA PRO A 696 22.13 -9.85 23.54
C PRO A 696 23.38 -9.97 22.67
N GLU A 697 24.01 -11.15 22.60
CA GLU A 697 25.14 -11.44 21.74
C GLU A 697 24.80 -11.40 20.23
N LEU A 698 23.51 -11.47 19.89
CA LEU A 698 23.00 -11.41 18.53
C LEU A 698 22.44 -10.04 18.13
N ASP A 699 22.49 -9.04 19.02
CA ASP A 699 22.00 -7.68 18.78
C ASP A 699 23.12 -6.65 18.93
N TYR A 700 22.80 -5.38 18.66
CA TYR A 700 23.70 -4.28 18.96
C TYR A 700 23.92 -4.15 20.47
N PRO A 701 25.16 -3.88 20.94
CA PRO A 701 25.44 -3.62 22.34
C PRO A 701 24.57 -2.47 22.87
N PRO A 702 23.98 -2.57 24.08
CA PRO A 702 23.26 -1.46 24.69
C PRO A 702 24.08 -0.17 24.68
N HIS A 703 23.41 0.96 24.46
CA HIS A 703 24.05 2.29 24.44
C HIS A 703 23.35 3.20 25.43
N HIS A 704 24.15 3.92 26.23
CA HIS A 704 23.69 4.96 27.12
C HIS A 704 24.27 6.29 26.65
N GLY A 705 23.40 7.26 26.37
CA GLY A 705 23.85 8.58 25.95
C GLY A 705 24.62 9.31 27.06
N ARG A 706 25.51 10.22 26.66
CA ARG A 706 26.25 11.08 27.59
C ARG A 706 25.31 12.07 28.30
N ALA A 707 25.69 12.54 29.49
CA ALA A 707 25.02 13.64 30.17
C ALA A 707 25.81 14.95 29.95
N PRO A 708 25.56 15.73 28.87
CA PRO A 708 26.35 16.91 28.56
C PRO A 708 26.09 18.11 29.48
N LEU A 709 25.12 18.00 30.40
CA LEU A 709 24.76 19.04 31.37
C LEU A 709 25.27 18.63 32.75
N GLU A 710 25.99 19.53 33.42
CA GLU A 710 26.57 19.30 34.75
C GLU A 710 25.50 18.84 35.76
N GLU A 711 25.78 17.73 36.45
CA GLU A 711 24.93 17.22 37.53
C GLU A 711 25.01 18.16 38.75
N GLY A 712 23.89 18.34 39.46
CA GLY A 712 23.83 19.19 40.66
C GLY A 712 23.69 20.70 40.40
N ARG A 713 23.95 21.19 39.18
CA ARG A 713 23.63 22.58 38.79
C ARG A 713 22.28 22.65 38.09
N SER A 714 21.43 23.62 38.43
CA SER A 714 20.15 23.80 37.73
C SER A 714 20.34 24.04 36.23
N ILE A 715 19.50 23.42 35.41
CA ILE A 715 19.53 23.62 33.96
C ILE A 715 19.33 25.08 33.56
N PHE A 716 18.52 25.83 34.32
CA PHE A 716 18.26 27.25 34.07
C PHE A 716 19.51 28.11 34.28
N ALA A 717 20.37 27.74 35.23
CA ALA A 717 21.66 28.41 35.45
C ALA A 717 22.64 28.15 34.31
N ILE A 718 22.67 26.92 33.79
CA ILE A 718 23.51 26.57 32.63
C ILE A 718 23.06 27.34 31.38
N LEU A 719 21.75 27.32 31.09
CA LEU A 719 21.19 28.00 29.92
C LEU A 719 21.24 29.53 30.02
N ALA A 720 21.40 30.07 31.23
CA ALA A 720 21.61 31.50 31.44
C ALA A 720 22.99 31.97 30.96
N GLU A 721 23.98 31.08 30.92
CA GLU A 721 25.37 31.34 30.55
C GLU A 721 25.65 31.10 29.06
N ARG A 722 25.05 30.05 28.48
CA ARG A 722 25.28 29.64 27.09
C ARG A 722 24.14 28.80 26.52
N ASP A 723 24.09 28.76 25.19
CA ASP A 723 23.26 27.80 24.47
C ASP A 723 23.85 26.38 24.56
N VAL A 724 22.98 25.37 24.51
CA VAL A 724 23.38 23.96 24.48
C VAL A 724 22.73 23.24 23.31
N LEU A 725 23.57 22.67 22.45
CA LEU A 725 23.15 21.76 21.39
C LEU A 725 23.27 20.31 21.88
N VAL A 726 22.15 19.57 21.86
CA VAL A 726 22.08 18.15 22.18
C VAL A 726 21.95 17.31 20.92
N HIS A 727 22.51 16.09 20.93
CA HIS A 727 22.44 15.14 19.82
C HIS A 727 22.06 13.75 20.33
N HIS A 728 20.77 13.42 20.30
CA HIS A 728 20.25 12.09 20.67
C HIS A 728 20.53 11.09 19.54
N PRO A 729 20.74 9.79 19.83
CA PRO A 729 20.82 9.15 21.15
C PRO A 729 22.22 9.25 21.81
N TYR A 730 23.17 9.98 21.22
CA TYR A 730 24.54 10.08 21.71
C TYR A 730 24.65 10.88 23.02
N ASP A 731 23.75 11.84 23.22
CA ASP A 731 23.45 12.47 24.50
C ASP A 731 22.16 11.85 25.05
N ALA A 732 22.04 11.68 26.37
CA ALA A 732 20.87 11.07 27.02
C ALA A 732 19.70 12.05 27.04
N PHE A 733 18.50 11.58 26.65
CA PHE A 733 17.29 12.39 26.62
C PHE A 733 16.84 12.77 28.04
N GLU A 734 16.99 11.83 28.97
CA GLU A 734 16.68 11.94 30.39
C GLU A 734 17.52 13.03 31.07
N ALA A 735 18.80 13.14 30.68
CA ALA A 735 19.74 14.12 31.24
C ALA A 735 19.71 15.48 30.53
N THR A 736 18.88 15.65 29.50
CA THR A 736 18.84 16.87 28.67
C THR A 736 17.43 17.46 28.53
N VAL A 737 16.68 17.07 27.50
CA VAL A 737 15.37 17.65 27.17
C VAL A 737 14.31 17.25 28.20
N GLN A 738 14.31 16.00 28.67
CA GLN A 738 13.41 15.58 29.73
C GLN A 738 13.75 16.31 31.04
N ARG A 739 15.03 16.42 31.37
CA ARG A 739 15.53 17.17 32.54
C ARG A 739 15.01 18.61 32.55
N LEU A 740 15.00 19.31 31.41
CA LEU A 740 14.43 20.65 31.29
C LEU A 740 12.98 20.71 31.75
N VAL A 741 12.13 19.79 31.27
CA VAL A 741 10.69 19.79 31.61
C VAL A 741 10.46 19.35 33.06
N VAL A 742 11.21 18.37 33.55
CA VAL A 742 11.11 17.87 34.92
C VAL A 742 11.53 18.95 35.92
N GLU A 743 12.68 19.59 35.74
CA GLU A 743 13.11 20.69 36.61
C GLU A 743 12.12 21.86 36.55
N ALA A 744 11.58 22.20 35.37
CA ALA A 744 10.56 23.24 35.24
C ALA A 744 9.25 22.93 35.99
N ALA A 745 8.84 21.66 36.00
CA ALA A 745 7.66 21.22 36.71
C ALA A 745 7.83 21.29 38.23
N ASP A 746 9.07 21.20 38.72
CA ASP A 746 9.37 21.21 40.16
C ASP A 746 9.77 22.59 40.70
N ASP A 747 10.31 23.49 39.87
CA ASP A 747 10.78 24.83 40.25
C ASP A 747 9.63 25.80 40.63
N PRO A 748 9.56 26.32 41.88
CA PRO A 748 8.49 27.22 42.32
C PRO A 748 8.47 28.56 41.58
N ASP A 749 9.57 28.98 40.97
CA ASP A 749 9.68 30.24 40.24
C ASP A 749 9.18 30.12 38.78
N VAL A 750 8.91 28.91 38.30
CA VAL A 750 8.29 28.70 36.99
C VAL A 750 6.80 29.02 37.05
N VAL A 751 6.38 29.96 36.20
CA VAL A 751 4.99 30.43 36.13
C VAL A 751 4.18 29.75 35.02
N ALA A 752 4.83 29.39 33.91
CA ALA A 752 4.14 28.76 32.79
C ALA A 752 5.05 27.79 32.00
N ILE A 753 4.45 26.72 31.48
CA ILE A 753 5.08 25.75 30.59
C ILE A 753 4.19 25.59 29.35
N LYS A 754 4.72 25.91 28.16
CA LYS A 754 4.05 25.68 26.88
C LYS A 754 4.84 24.69 26.04
N LEU A 755 4.21 23.65 25.51
CA LEU A 755 4.90 22.58 24.77
C LEU A 755 4.06 22.01 23.62
N THR A 756 4.70 21.63 22.52
CA THR A 756 4.07 20.84 21.45
C THR A 756 4.28 19.35 21.67
N LEU A 757 3.22 18.58 21.89
CA LEU A 757 3.28 17.16 22.20
C LEU A 757 2.78 16.34 21.01
N TYR A 758 3.73 15.84 20.23
CA TYR A 758 3.49 14.92 19.12
C TYR A 758 3.81 13.50 19.62
N ARG A 759 2.78 12.78 20.08
CA ARG A 759 2.82 11.41 20.66
C ARG A 759 3.49 11.32 22.04
N ALA A 760 2.70 11.04 23.08
CA ALA A 760 3.21 10.36 24.28
C ALA A 760 3.09 8.85 24.03
N GLY A 761 4.20 8.15 23.87
CA GLY A 761 4.18 6.67 23.94
C GLY A 761 4.02 6.25 25.41
N GLY A 762 3.55 5.02 25.66
CA GLY A 762 3.62 4.33 26.96
C GLY A 762 3.42 5.20 28.21
N ARG A 763 4.07 4.89 29.32
CA ARG A 763 4.14 5.80 30.47
C ARG A 763 5.18 6.89 30.15
N SER A 764 4.80 8.17 30.20
CA SER A 764 5.65 9.30 29.81
C SER A 764 5.94 10.21 31.00
N GLU A 765 7.21 10.26 31.44
CA GLU A 765 7.64 11.13 32.54
C GLU A 765 7.42 12.62 32.22
N ILE A 766 7.50 13.02 30.93
CA ILE A 766 7.18 14.38 30.51
C ILE A 766 5.71 14.69 30.80
N VAL A 767 4.79 13.77 30.50
CA VAL A 767 3.37 13.99 30.80
C VAL A 767 3.14 14.02 32.31
N ASP A 768 3.75 13.10 33.06
CA ASP A 768 3.63 13.08 34.51
C ASP A 768 4.18 14.39 35.13
N ALA A 769 5.29 14.93 34.61
CA ALA A 769 5.82 16.24 35.01
C ALA A 769 4.86 17.40 34.70
N LEU A 770 4.25 17.43 33.51
CA LEU A 770 3.27 18.45 33.15
C LEU A 770 2.04 18.41 34.06
N LEU A 771 1.55 17.22 34.41
CA LEU A 771 0.43 17.03 35.35
C LEU A 771 0.82 17.53 36.76
N ARG A 772 2.04 17.24 37.23
CA ARG A 772 2.55 17.78 38.50
C ARG A 772 2.64 19.31 38.47
N ALA A 773 3.09 19.89 37.36
CA ALA A 773 3.20 21.34 37.21
C ALA A 773 1.81 22.01 37.30
N ALA A 774 0.81 21.47 36.60
CA ALA A 774 -0.57 21.96 36.64
C ALA A 774 -1.20 21.80 38.04
N GLY A 775 -1.00 20.65 38.70
CA GLY A 775 -1.47 20.40 40.06
C GLY A 775 -0.88 21.34 41.12
N ARG A 776 0.28 21.96 40.83
CA ARG A 776 0.91 22.99 41.68
C ARG A 776 0.53 24.43 41.27
N GLY A 777 -0.45 24.61 40.38
CA GLY A 777 -1.00 25.91 40.01
C GLY A 777 -0.22 26.66 38.92
N ARG A 778 0.71 26.00 38.22
CA ARG A 778 1.41 26.61 37.07
C ARG A 778 0.53 26.58 35.83
N GLU A 779 0.65 27.59 34.97
CA GLU A 779 -0.07 27.58 33.70
C GLU A 779 0.60 26.59 32.74
N VAL A 780 -0.08 25.48 32.44
CA VAL A 780 0.45 24.46 31.51
C VAL A 780 -0.41 24.43 30.25
N PHE A 781 0.24 24.63 29.12
CA PHE A 781 -0.37 24.64 27.79
C PHE A 781 0.27 23.58 26.91
N VAL A 782 -0.54 22.71 26.29
CA VAL A 782 -0.04 21.64 25.41
C VAL A 782 -0.77 21.63 24.08
N PHE A 783 -0.02 21.72 22.98
CA PHE A 783 -0.55 21.43 21.65
C PHE A 783 -0.49 19.93 21.37
N VAL A 784 -1.62 19.31 21.04
CA VAL A 784 -1.69 17.87 20.71
C VAL A 784 -2.13 17.70 19.25
N GLU A 785 -1.35 16.94 18.49
CA GLU A 785 -1.70 16.54 17.12
C GLU A 785 -2.53 15.25 17.14
N LEU A 786 -3.82 15.37 16.81
CA LEU A 786 -4.74 14.23 16.77
C LEU A 786 -4.69 13.47 15.43
N LYS A 787 -4.31 14.11 14.32
CA LYS A 787 -4.30 13.51 12.96
C LYS A 787 -3.04 12.68 12.68
N ALA A 788 -2.40 12.16 13.71
CA ALA A 788 -1.24 11.29 13.57
C ALA A 788 -1.71 9.89 13.13
N ARG A 789 -1.33 9.51 11.90
CA ARG A 789 -1.80 8.26 11.28
C ARG A 789 -1.40 7.04 12.10
N PHE A 790 -2.34 6.14 12.34
CA PHE A 790 -2.21 4.88 13.10
C PHE A 790 -1.96 5.04 14.61
N ASP A 791 -1.99 6.26 15.15
CA ASP A 791 -1.86 6.53 16.60
C ASP A 791 -3.06 7.34 17.13
N GLU A 792 -4.13 7.48 16.34
CA GLU A 792 -5.25 8.38 16.63
C GLU A 792 -5.91 8.04 17.99
N GLU A 793 -6.26 6.77 18.21
CA GLU A 793 -6.91 6.29 19.44
C GLU A 793 -6.09 6.64 20.69
N ARG A 794 -4.78 6.40 20.64
CA ARG A 794 -3.88 6.69 21.77
C ARG A 794 -3.80 8.20 22.01
N ASN A 795 -3.66 9.01 20.96
CA ASN A 795 -3.57 10.47 21.10
C ASN A 795 -4.87 11.07 21.67
N ILE A 796 -6.03 10.49 21.34
CA ILE A 796 -7.33 10.86 21.92
C ILE A 796 -7.36 10.59 23.43
N GLU A 797 -6.91 9.42 23.87
CA GLU A 797 -6.86 9.07 25.29
C GLU A 797 -5.94 10.02 26.09
N TRP A 798 -4.76 10.33 25.55
CA TRP A 798 -3.82 11.28 26.16
C TRP A 798 -4.38 12.68 26.30
N ALA A 799 -5.02 13.20 25.25
CA ALA A 799 -5.62 14.52 25.30
C ALA A 799 -6.65 14.62 26.43
N LYS A 800 -7.54 13.62 26.55
CA LYS A 800 -8.53 13.55 27.64
C LYS A 800 -7.85 13.51 29.02
N LYS A 801 -6.77 12.74 29.18
CA LYS A 801 -6.00 12.66 30.44
C LYS A 801 -5.37 14.01 30.82
N LEU A 802 -4.78 14.72 29.86
CA LEU A 802 -4.16 16.02 30.10
C LEU A 802 -5.20 17.08 30.51
N GLU A 803 -6.34 17.14 29.81
CA GLU A 803 -7.45 18.07 30.13
C GLU A 803 -8.00 17.82 31.54
N GLN A 804 -8.24 16.55 31.90
CA GLN A 804 -8.69 16.18 33.24
C GLN A 804 -7.69 16.57 34.34
N GLY A 805 -6.40 16.65 34.02
CA GLY A 805 -5.34 17.10 34.91
C GLY A 805 -5.21 18.62 35.05
N GLY A 806 -6.12 19.41 34.47
CA GLY A 806 -6.09 20.87 34.54
C GLY A 806 -5.13 21.55 33.54
N ILE A 807 -4.60 20.79 32.58
CA ILE A 807 -3.75 21.31 31.51
C ILE A 807 -4.63 21.86 30.39
N ARG A 808 -4.28 23.04 29.86
CA ARG A 808 -4.96 23.59 28.68
C ARG A 808 -4.45 22.90 27.43
N VAL A 809 -5.25 21.97 26.90
CA VAL A 809 -4.96 21.26 25.65
C VAL A 809 -5.55 22.03 24.48
N VAL A 810 -4.75 22.23 23.43
CA VAL A 810 -5.25 22.75 22.16
C VAL A 810 -4.96 21.75 21.05
N TYR A 811 -6.05 21.36 20.39
CA TYR A 811 -6.05 20.57 19.18
C TYR A 811 -5.62 21.49 18.04
N GLY A 812 -4.62 21.08 17.26
CA GLY A 812 -4.00 21.92 16.22
C GLY A 812 -5.00 22.61 15.27
N LEU A 813 -4.51 23.54 14.45
CA LEU A 813 -5.33 24.26 13.47
C LEU A 813 -6.04 23.28 12.54
N VAL A 814 -7.35 23.48 12.29
CA VAL A 814 -8.19 22.52 11.54
C VAL A 814 -7.53 22.10 10.22
N GLU A 815 -6.97 23.03 9.44
CA GLU A 815 -6.38 22.71 8.13
C GLU A 815 -4.89 22.34 8.15
N LEU A 816 -4.18 22.46 9.29
CA LEU A 816 -2.73 22.29 9.36
C LEU A 816 -2.31 21.29 10.43
N LYS A 817 -1.36 20.41 10.10
CA LYS A 817 -0.75 19.55 11.12
C LYS A 817 0.36 20.29 11.87
N THR A 818 0.34 20.26 13.20
CA THR A 818 1.41 20.83 14.00
C THR A 818 2.52 19.81 14.16
N HIS A 819 3.67 20.09 13.55
CA HIS A 819 4.82 19.20 13.54
C HIS A 819 6.08 19.85 14.13
N ALA A 820 6.00 21.10 14.61
CA ALA A 820 7.03 21.75 15.41
C ALA A 820 7.26 21.03 16.76
N LYS A 821 8.52 20.93 17.20
CA LYS A 821 8.90 20.33 18.50
C LYS A 821 9.55 21.40 19.35
N THR A 822 8.71 22.15 20.03
CA THR A 822 9.10 23.35 20.76
C THR A 822 8.58 23.31 22.19
N ALA A 823 9.38 23.83 23.11
CA ALA A 823 8.99 24.05 24.50
C ALA A 823 9.40 25.45 24.91
N LEU A 824 8.54 26.09 25.69
CA LEU A 824 8.75 27.42 26.27
C LEU A 824 8.45 27.33 27.77
N ILE A 825 9.44 27.63 28.58
CA ILE A 825 9.33 27.73 30.03
C ILE A 825 9.49 29.19 30.41
N VAL A 826 8.51 29.71 31.16
CA VAL A 826 8.51 31.09 31.65
C VAL A 826 8.80 31.04 33.14
N ARG A 827 9.90 31.65 33.55
CA ARG A 827 10.43 31.62 34.93
C ARG A 827 10.58 33.04 35.47
N ARG A 828 10.23 33.25 36.73
CA ARG A 828 10.49 34.50 37.45
C ARG A 828 11.90 34.49 38.01
N GLU A 829 12.72 35.44 37.60
CA GLU A 829 14.06 35.66 38.12
C GLU A 829 14.13 36.99 38.88
N ARG A 830 15.27 37.26 39.52
CA ARG A 830 15.49 38.49 40.31
C ARG A 830 15.25 39.75 39.48
N ASP A 831 15.66 39.74 38.21
CA ASP A 831 15.60 40.90 37.30
C ASP A 831 14.34 40.89 36.40
N GLY A 832 13.38 40.01 36.65
CA GLY A 832 12.11 39.93 35.92
C GLY A 832 11.81 38.55 35.34
N ILE A 833 10.98 38.50 34.30
CA ILE A 833 10.59 37.24 33.66
C ILE A 833 11.65 36.85 32.63
N ARG A 834 12.18 35.64 32.76
CA ARG A 834 13.06 35.01 31.77
C ARG A 834 12.35 33.85 31.08
N ARG A 835 12.69 33.64 29.81
CA ARG A 835 12.13 32.59 28.96
C ARG A 835 13.24 31.61 28.58
N TYR A 836 12.98 30.33 28.77
CA TYR A 836 13.84 29.24 28.37
C TYR A 836 13.16 28.43 27.29
N VAL A 837 13.90 28.08 26.25
CA VAL A 837 13.34 27.44 25.06
C VAL A 837 14.05 26.15 24.72
N HIS A 838 13.29 25.21 24.17
CA HIS A 838 13.79 24.09 23.42
C HIS A 838 13.20 24.14 22.01
N ILE A 839 14.04 24.00 20.99
CA ILE A 839 13.64 23.82 19.59
C ILE A 839 14.38 22.62 19.04
N GLY A 840 13.66 21.54 18.74
CA GLY A 840 14.25 20.26 18.33
C GLY A 840 13.75 19.73 17.00
N THR A 841 14.47 18.73 16.50
CA THR A 841 14.08 17.95 15.31
C THR A 841 13.20 16.75 15.68
N GLY A 842 13.30 16.27 16.93
CA GLY A 842 12.69 15.03 17.45
C GLY A 842 11.59 15.26 18.47
N ASN A 843 10.67 14.28 18.58
CA ASN A 843 9.53 14.32 19.51
C ASN A 843 9.97 14.23 20.99
N TYR A 844 9.08 14.65 21.89
CA TYR A 844 9.25 14.52 23.35
C TYR A 844 8.94 13.09 23.85
N ASN A 845 9.72 12.11 23.39
CA ASN A 845 9.54 10.70 23.76
C ASN A 845 10.90 9.99 23.86
N ALA A 846 11.24 9.53 25.06
CA ALA A 846 12.52 8.87 25.38
C ALA A 846 12.76 7.60 24.55
N ALA A 847 11.72 6.77 24.35
CA ALA A 847 11.84 5.54 23.58
C ALA A 847 12.20 5.82 22.11
N THR A 848 11.63 6.87 21.51
CA THR A 848 12.04 7.29 20.15
C THR A 848 13.39 7.98 20.15
N ALA A 849 13.72 8.79 21.16
CA ALA A 849 15.01 9.46 21.26
C ALA A 849 16.19 8.47 21.38
N ALA A 850 15.96 7.26 21.90
CA ALA A 850 16.94 6.18 21.95
C ALA A 850 17.17 5.48 20.59
N LEU A 851 16.25 5.65 19.62
CA LEU A 851 16.27 4.96 18.32
C LEU A 851 16.51 5.91 17.15
N TYR A 852 16.24 7.21 17.32
CA TYR A 852 16.26 8.24 16.28
C TYR A 852 17.42 9.18 16.54
N THR A 853 18.15 9.58 15.49
CA THR A 853 19.15 10.65 15.63
C THR A 853 18.46 12.00 15.56
N ASP A 854 18.54 12.80 16.62
CA ASP A 854 17.86 14.08 16.69
C ASP A 854 18.78 15.14 17.29
N VAL A 855 18.63 16.39 16.83
CA VAL A 855 19.32 17.55 17.42
C VAL A 855 18.32 18.50 18.04
N GLY A 856 18.73 19.13 19.14
CA GLY A 856 17.90 20.11 19.85
C GLY A 856 18.74 21.27 20.36
N LEU A 857 18.21 22.47 20.23
CA LEU A 857 18.78 23.68 20.81
C LEU A 857 18.03 24.01 22.11
N LEU A 858 18.77 24.07 23.22
CA LEU A 858 18.32 24.62 24.49
C LEU A 858 18.93 26.01 24.65
N SER A 859 18.11 27.03 24.92
CA SER A 859 18.58 28.42 24.96
C SER A 859 17.77 29.28 25.95
N ALA A 860 18.38 30.36 26.40
CA ALA A 860 17.72 31.46 27.11
C ALA A 860 17.82 32.80 26.35
N ASP A 861 18.07 32.74 25.02
CA ASP A 861 18.10 33.91 24.14
C ASP A 861 16.75 34.68 24.20
N PRO A 862 16.78 35.98 24.53
CA PRO A 862 15.54 36.76 24.69
C PRO A 862 14.69 36.86 23.42
N GLU A 863 15.29 36.90 22.24
CA GLU A 863 14.57 37.01 20.96
C GLU A 863 13.94 35.67 20.57
N LEU A 864 14.65 34.54 20.76
CA LEU A 864 14.05 33.20 20.60
C LEU A 864 12.91 32.96 21.58
N GLY A 865 13.08 33.39 22.83
CA GLY A 865 12.04 33.34 23.85
C GLY A 865 10.81 34.16 23.47
N ALA A 866 11.00 35.35 22.90
CA ALA A 866 9.91 36.19 22.42
C ALA A 866 9.21 35.57 21.21
N ASP A 867 9.96 35.06 20.24
CA ASP A 867 9.42 34.43 19.03
C ASP A 867 8.59 33.18 19.34
N LEU A 868 9.06 32.28 20.22
CA LEU A 868 8.25 31.13 20.62
C LEU A 868 7.01 31.57 21.40
N HIS A 869 7.12 32.61 22.23
CA HIS A 869 5.95 33.15 22.93
C HIS A 869 4.88 33.64 21.94
N ASP A 870 5.28 34.42 20.94
CA ASP A 870 4.41 34.91 19.87
C ASP A 870 3.80 33.75 19.08
N LEU A 871 4.59 32.71 18.76
CA LEU A 871 4.10 31.50 18.08
C LEU A 871 3.03 30.77 18.91
N PHE A 872 3.26 30.54 20.20
CA PHE A 872 2.27 29.89 21.07
C PHE A 872 0.99 30.73 21.19
N ASN A 873 1.08 32.06 21.14
CA ASN A 873 -0.08 32.94 21.15
C ASN A 873 -0.88 32.84 19.84
N GLU A 874 -0.21 32.86 18.67
CA GLU A 874 -0.86 32.65 17.37
C GLU A 874 -1.58 31.29 17.31
N LEU A 875 -0.91 30.23 17.73
CA LEU A 875 -1.47 28.88 17.66
C LEU A 875 -2.63 28.67 18.64
N SER A 876 -2.71 29.43 19.73
CA SER A 876 -3.75 29.29 20.76
C SER A 876 -4.90 30.29 20.61
N GLY A 877 -4.66 31.42 19.93
CA GLY A 877 -5.60 32.53 19.78
C GLY A 877 -6.21 32.70 18.39
N SER A 878 -5.76 31.94 17.39
CA SER A 878 -6.20 32.06 15.99
C SER A 878 -6.57 30.72 15.38
N SER A 879 -7.52 30.72 14.45
CA SER A 879 -7.82 29.58 13.57
C SER A 879 -7.03 29.62 12.26
N ARG A 880 -6.19 30.65 12.06
CA ARG A 880 -5.41 30.87 10.84
C ARG A 880 -3.93 30.46 11.03
N PRO A 881 -3.21 30.15 9.93
CA PRO A 881 -1.77 29.91 9.99
C PRO A 881 -1.01 31.12 10.58
N PRO A 882 0.10 30.92 11.35
CA PRO A 882 0.81 32.01 12.02
C PRO A 882 1.27 33.13 11.07
N GLN A 883 0.77 34.35 11.27
CA GLN A 883 1.07 35.51 10.41
C GLN A 883 2.09 36.48 11.00
N THR A 884 2.39 36.34 12.29
CA THR A 884 3.35 37.22 12.98
C THR A 884 4.71 37.20 12.30
N ALA A 885 5.31 38.39 12.15
CA ALA A 885 6.70 38.49 11.74
C ALA A 885 7.60 38.09 12.91
N PHE A 886 8.25 36.94 12.77
CA PHE A 886 9.21 36.42 13.75
C PHE A 886 10.59 37.06 13.56
N ARG A 887 11.34 37.22 14.65
CA ARG A 887 12.64 37.90 14.68
C ARG A 887 13.75 37.00 14.14
N GLN A 888 13.77 35.75 14.59
CA GLN A 888 14.80 34.76 14.31
C GLN A 888 14.24 33.46 13.73
N ILE A 889 13.14 32.93 14.28
CA ILE A 889 12.62 31.62 13.84
C ILE A 889 11.95 31.72 12.46
N LEU A 890 12.06 30.64 11.69
CA LEU A 890 11.38 30.47 10.42
C LEU A 890 10.22 29.50 10.61
N VAL A 891 9.01 29.95 10.29
CA VAL A 891 7.77 29.20 10.51
C VAL A 891 7.09 28.86 9.20
N ALA A 892 6.70 27.60 9.05
CA ALA A 892 5.79 27.15 7.99
C ALA A 892 4.32 27.26 8.45
N PRO A 893 3.36 27.46 7.54
CA PRO A 893 3.50 27.53 6.08
C PRO A 893 3.79 28.95 5.53
N THR A 894 4.01 29.95 6.38
CA THR A 894 3.94 31.35 5.97
C THR A 894 5.22 31.90 5.36
N TYR A 895 6.38 31.70 5.98
CA TYR A 895 7.63 32.31 5.51
C TYR A 895 8.76 31.32 5.20
N LEU A 896 8.74 30.12 5.78
CA LEU A 896 9.86 29.16 5.67
C LEU A 896 10.26 28.85 4.21
N ALA A 897 9.29 28.52 3.34
CA ALA A 897 9.58 28.16 1.94
C ALA A 897 10.28 29.30 1.19
N LYS A 898 9.70 30.51 1.28
CA LYS A 898 10.24 31.72 0.66
C LYS A 898 11.65 32.00 1.16
N ARG A 899 11.87 31.91 2.48
CA ARG A 899 13.20 32.16 3.06
C ARG A 899 14.24 31.16 2.60
N LEU A 900 13.90 29.87 2.49
CA LEU A 900 14.84 28.86 1.98
C LEU A 900 15.25 29.15 0.54
N VAL A 901 14.31 29.56 -0.33
CA VAL A 901 14.62 29.98 -1.71
C VAL A 901 15.55 31.20 -1.70
N GLU A 902 15.27 32.22 -0.89
CA GLU A 902 16.14 33.41 -0.75
C GLU A 902 17.56 33.04 -0.32
N LEU A 903 17.71 32.11 0.64
CA LEU A 903 19.01 31.63 1.10
C LEU A 903 19.78 30.91 -0.02
N ILE A 904 19.10 30.06 -0.80
CA ILE A 904 19.70 29.33 -1.93
C ILE A 904 20.10 30.31 -3.05
N ASP A 905 19.21 31.22 -3.44
CA ASP A 905 19.47 32.20 -4.50
C ASP A 905 20.59 33.18 -4.07
N ARG A 906 20.75 33.46 -2.77
CA ARG A 906 21.89 34.22 -2.23
C ARG A 906 23.22 33.50 -2.44
N GLU A 907 23.30 32.19 -2.17
CA GLU A 907 24.52 31.41 -2.47
C GLU A 907 24.82 31.44 -3.98
N ALA A 908 23.80 31.35 -4.83
CA ALA A 908 23.97 31.48 -6.28
C ALA A 908 24.54 32.86 -6.67
N ALA A 909 24.12 33.93 -6.00
CA ALA A 909 24.67 35.26 -6.21
C ALA A 909 26.15 35.37 -5.75
N HIS A 910 26.49 34.77 -4.60
CA HIS A 910 27.87 34.70 -4.12
C HIS A 910 28.78 33.94 -5.08
N ALA A 911 28.34 32.79 -5.60
CA ALA A 911 29.09 32.01 -6.59
C ALA A 911 29.36 32.81 -7.87
N ARG A 912 28.33 33.49 -8.42
CA ARG A 912 28.50 34.38 -9.59
C ARG A 912 29.47 35.54 -9.34
N ALA A 913 29.55 36.00 -8.09
CA ALA A 913 30.48 37.03 -7.66
C ALA A 913 31.89 36.49 -7.30
N GLY A 914 32.14 35.19 -7.44
CA GLY A 914 33.43 34.56 -7.11
C GLY A 914 33.72 34.47 -5.60
N ARG A 915 32.69 34.57 -4.75
CA ARG A 915 32.80 34.41 -3.29
C ARG A 915 32.55 32.96 -2.88
N ASP A 916 32.94 32.58 -1.66
CA ASP A 916 32.62 31.25 -1.12
C ASP A 916 31.10 31.05 -1.09
N ALA A 917 30.66 29.95 -1.70
CA ALA A 917 29.26 29.65 -1.94
C ALA A 917 29.07 28.13 -1.89
N ARG A 918 28.45 27.67 -0.81
CA ARG A 918 28.30 26.23 -0.54
C ARG A 918 27.05 25.96 0.28
N ILE A 919 26.29 24.96 -0.14
CA ILE A 919 25.10 24.49 0.57
C ILE A 919 25.36 23.08 1.09
N ARG A 920 25.12 22.87 2.38
CA ARG A 920 25.08 21.53 2.98
C ARG A 920 23.77 21.36 3.72
N ALA A 921 23.09 20.23 3.55
CA ALA A 921 21.86 19.98 4.30
C ALA A 921 21.69 18.50 4.64
N LYS A 922 21.19 18.25 5.85
CA LYS A 922 20.70 16.96 6.32
C LYS A 922 19.17 17.00 6.40
N LEU A 923 18.51 16.04 5.78
CA LEU A 923 17.05 15.97 5.65
C LEU A 923 16.56 14.52 5.73
N ASN A 924 15.32 14.32 6.19
CA ASN A 924 14.67 13.01 6.02
C ASN A 924 14.06 12.85 4.63
N GLY A 925 13.74 13.95 3.95
CA GLY A 925 13.34 13.92 2.55
C GLY A 925 13.42 15.27 1.85
N LEU A 926 13.61 15.21 0.53
CA LEU A 926 13.69 16.34 -0.38
C LEU A 926 12.77 16.06 -1.57
N ALA A 927 11.65 16.76 -1.65
CA ALA A 927 10.67 16.53 -2.71
C ALA A 927 9.96 17.80 -3.20
N ASP A 928 10.37 18.97 -2.70
CA ASP A 928 9.73 20.23 -3.07
C ASP A 928 10.23 20.75 -4.42
N PRO A 929 9.36 20.90 -5.45
CA PRO A 929 9.82 21.30 -6.79
C PRO A 929 10.45 22.69 -6.82
N GLU A 930 9.95 23.64 -6.01
CA GLU A 930 10.47 25.01 -5.97
C GLU A 930 11.87 25.05 -5.36
N ILE A 931 12.07 24.36 -4.22
CA ILE A 931 13.38 24.23 -3.59
C ILE A 931 14.37 23.49 -4.51
N ILE A 932 13.96 22.38 -5.12
CA ILE A 932 14.84 21.61 -6.02
C ILE A 932 15.24 22.44 -7.24
N THR A 933 14.29 23.20 -7.81
CA THR A 933 14.60 24.11 -8.93
C THR A 933 15.58 25.19 -8.51
N ALA A 934 15.43 25.77 -7.31
CA ALA A 934 16.41 26.72 -6.77
C ALA A 934 17.79 26.08 -6.60
N LEU A 935 17.87 24.83 -6.11
CA LEU A 935 19.13 24.09 -6.01
C LEU A 935 19.77 23.84 -7.38
N TYR A 936 18.99 23.51 -8.42
CA TYR A 936 19.50 23.41 -9.79
C TYR A 936 20.06 24.74 -10.30
N ARG A 937 19.35 25.85 -10.09
CA ARG A 937 19.86 27.19 -10.44
C ARG A 937 21.15 27.54 -9.69
N ALA A 938 21.26 27.16 -8.41
CA ALA A 938 22.47 27.35 -7.62
C ALA A 938 23.63 26.49 -8.14
N SER A 939 23.40 25.22 -8.49
CA SER A 939 24.40 24.36 -9.14
C SER A 939 24.90 24.97 -10.45
N GLN A 940 24.00 25.48 -11.30
CA GLN A 940 24.35 26.13 -12.57
C GLN A 940 25.13 27.45 -12.36
N ALA A 941 24.91 28.14 -11.24
CA ALA A 941 25.63 29.34 -10.86
C ALA A 941 27.04 29.06 -10.29
N GLY A 942 27.39 27.79 -10.06
CA GLY A 942 28.69 27.37 -9.54
C GLY A 942 28.72 27.02 -8.05
N VAL A 943 27.57 26.95 -7.37
CA VAL A 943 27.49 26.57 -5.95
C VAL A 943 27.74 25.07 -5.79
N ASP A 944 28.62 24.69 -4.85
CA ASP A 944 28.79 23.28 -4.46
C ASP A 944 27.74 22.87 -3.43
N ILE A 945 26.99 21.80 -3.72
CA ILE A 945 25.82 21.39 -2.94
C ILE A 945 25.98 19.92 -2.51
N ALA A 946 25.99 19.68 -1.20
CA ALA A 946 26.12 18.34 -0.63
C ALA A 946 24.97 18.03 0.34
N LEU A 947 24.21 16.98 0.06
CA LEU A 947 22.96 16.69 0.77
C LEU A 947 23.01 15.30 1.40
N VAL A 948 22.67 15.19 2.68
CA VAL A 948 22.39 13.92 3.37
C VAL A 948 20.88 13.74 3.40
N VAL A 949 20.34 12.85 2.57
CA VAL A 949 18.90 12.58 2.46
C VAL A 949 18.64 11.09 2.63
N ARG A 950 18.13 10.70 3.80
CA ARG A 950 17.94 9.28 4.11
C ARG A 950 16.72 8.64 3.41
N GLY A 951 15.62 9.37 3.27
CA GLY A 951 14.34 8.87 2.75
C GLY A 951 14.08 9.26 1.30
N VAL A 952 12.90 9.84 1.04
CA VAL A 952 12.45 10.25 -0.30
C VAL A 952 13.28 11.44 -0.79
N CYS A 953 13.87 11.29 -1.97
CA CYS A 953 14.56 12.33 -2.72
C CYS A 953 14.07 12.35 -4.17
N THR A 954 13.45 13.44 -4.62
CA THR A 954 13.06 13.63 -6.03
C THR A 954 14.06 14.48 -6.81
N LEU A 955 15.09 15.00 -6.16
CA LEU A 955 16.21 15.67 -6.82
C LEU A 955 17.04 14.63 -7.58
N ARG A 956 17.46 14.98 -8.79
CA ARG A 956 18.29 14.16 -9.68
C ARG A 956 19.72 14.74 -9.71
N PRO A 957 20.70 14.13 -9.01
CA PRO A 957 22.06 14.65 -8.91
C PRO A 957 22.93 14.28 -10.12
N GLY A 958 24.05 14.98 -10.29
CA GLY A 958 25.11 14.61 -11.25
C GLY A 958 24.78 14.82 -12.73
N VAL A 959 23.70 15.53 -13.07
CA VAL A 959 23.30 15.75 -14.46
C VAL A 959 24.06 16.97 -15.01
N VAL A 960 24.87 16.75 -16.04
CA VAL A 960 25.65 17.81 -16.71
C VAL A 960 24.76 18.98 -17.14
N GLY A 961 25.16 20.20 -16.80
CA GLY A 961 24.40 21.42 -17.12
C GLY A 961 23.14 21.66 -16.26
N LEU A 962 22.82 20.77 -15.30
CA LEU A 962 21.66 20.91 -14.40
C LEU A 962 22.05 20.78 -12.92
N SER A 963 22.73 19.70 -12.56
CA SER A 963 23.01 19.30 -11.16
C SER A 963 24.39 18.69 -10.97
N GLU A 964 25.35 19.01 -11.85
CA GLU A 964 26.72 18.48 -11.83
C GLU A 964 27.50 18.79 -10.54
N ARG A 965 27.09 19.83 -9.80
CA ARG A 965 27.68 20.21 -8.50
C ARG A 965 26.83 19.77 -7.31
N ILE A 966 25.81 18.93 -7.54
CA ILE A 966 24.94 18.41 -6.49
C ILE A 966 25.29 16.95 -6.24
N ARG A 967 25.71 16.65 -5.01
CA ARG A 967 25.87 15.29 -4.49
C ARG A 967 24.80 15.00 -3.44
N VAL A 968 24.19 13.83 -3.53
CA VAL A 968 23.23 13.34 -2.53
C VAL A 968 23.72 12.01 -1.98
N VAL A 969 23.77 11.92 -0.66
CA VAL A 969 24.20 10.74 0.08
C VAL A 969 23.10 10.33 1.04
N SER A 970 23.06 9.06 1.41
CA SER A 970 22.13 8.53 2.40
C SER A 970 22.86 7.67 3.41
N VAL A 971 22.55 7.92 4.68
CA VAL A 971 23.11 7.18 5.83
C VAL A 971 21.99 6.40 6.48
N LEU A 972 22.19 5.09 6.61
CA LEU A 972 21.29 4.13 7.23
C LEU A 972 22.13 3.21 8.10
N GLY A 973 21.66 2.91 9.32
CA GLY A 973 22.43 2.11 10.27
C GLY A 973 21.60 1.69 11.47
N ARG A 974 22.27 1.52 12.62
CA ARG A 974 21.66 1.17 13.90
C ARG A 974 20.57 2.15 14.31
N PHE A 975 20.84 3.45 14.18
CA PHE A 975 19.90 4.50 14.52
C PHE A 975 19.23 5.05 13.27
N LEU A 976 17.97 5.47 13.42
CA LEU A 976 17.21 6.07 12.35
C LEU A 976 17.61 7.54 12.21
N GLU A 977 18.28 7.88 11.11
CA GLU A 977 18.66 9.27 10.87
C GLU A 977 17.43 10.18 10.84
N HIS A 978 17.30 11.16 11.75
CA HIS A 978 16.07 11.96 11.84
C HIS A 978 16.30 13.48 11.96
N ALA A 979 17.50 13.91 12.35
CA ALA A 979 17.87 15.32 12.46
C ALA A 979 17.79 16.04 11.11
N ARG A 980 17.43 17.33 11.16
CA ARG A 980 17.53 18.24 10.03
C ARG A 980 18.45 19.39 10.36
N ILE A 981 19.44 19.61 9.51
CA ILE A 981 20.48 20.62 9.66
C ILE A 981 20.65 21.30 8.31
N TYR A 982 20.61 22.63 8.26
CA TYR A 982 20.89 23.38 7.03
C TYR A 982 22.11 24.27 7.24
N HIS A 983 22.98 24.34 6.24
CA HIS A 983 24.18 25.15 6.24
C HIS A 983 24.30 25.90 4.91
N PHE A 984 24.57 27.20 5.00
CA PHE A 984 24.86 28.09 3.89
C PHE A 984 26.17 28.82 4.18
N ALA A 985 27.11 28.84 3.22
CA ALA A 985 28.42 29.48 3.41
C ALA A 985 28.29 31.00 3.60
N ASN A 986 27.42 31.63 2.82
CA ASN A 986 27.13 33.06 2.88
C ASN A 986 28.41 33.92 2.79
N GLY A 987 29.31 33.56 1.88
CA GLY A 987 30.68 34.09 1.87
C GLY A 987 31.44 33.63 3.12
N ASP A 988 31.80 34.57 3.99
CA ASP A 988 32.61 34.31 5.19
C ASP A 988 31.77 34.27 6.50
N ALA A 989 30.44 34.32 6.38
CA ALA A 989 29.51 34.44 7.50
C ALA A 989 28.53 33.26 7.54
N ALA A 990 29.08 32.05 7.67
CA ALA A 990 28.32 30.80 7.60
C ALA A 990 27.13 30.76 8.58
N GLU A 991 25.97 30.40 8.04
CA GLU A 991 24.70 30.30 8.75
C GLU A 991 24.31 28.82 8.92
N TYR A 992 23.93 28.44 10.15
CA TYR A 992 23.45 27.10 10.48
C TYR A 992 22.03 27.16 11.01
N TYR A 993 21.21 26.19 10.63
CA TYR A 993 19.83 26.07 11.05
C TYR A 993 19.51 24.64 11.47
N ILE A 994 18.63 24.49 12.46
CA ILE A 994 18.01 23.22 12.82
C ILE A 994 16.51 23.39 12.95
N GLY A 995 15.75 22.31 12.78
CA GLY A 995 14.30 22.39 13.00
C GLY A 995 13.53 21.17 12.52
N SER A 996 12.20 21.28 12.60
CA SER A 996 11.31 20.15 12.36
C SER A 996 11.02 19.87 10.88
N ALA A 997 11.33 20.82 9.98
CA ALA A 997 10.96 20.75 8.57
C ALA A 997 11.90 19.88 7.72
N ASP A 998 11.30 19.06 6.86
CA ASP A 998 11.96 18.54 5.66
C ASP A 998 11.65 19.47 4.47
N TRP A 999 12.44 19.41 3.39
CA TRP A 999 12.17 20.18 2.17
C TRP A 999 11.17 19.44 1.27
N ARG A 1000 9.93 19.31 1.78
CA ARG A 1000 8.80 18.67 1.08
C ARG A 1000 7.58 19.58 1.05
N PRO A 1001 6.71 19.48 0.03
CA PRO A 1001 5.55 20.36 -0.10
C PRO A 1001 4.67 20.42 1.16
N ARG A 1002 4.38 19.25 1.75
CA ARG A 1002 3.57 19.16 2.97
C ARG A 1002 4.21 19.84 4.19
N ASN A 1003 5.53 19.79 4.31
CA ASN A 1003 6.25 20.37 5.44
C ASN A 1003 6.34 21.89 5.30
N LEU A 1004 6.53 22.37 4.07
CA LEU A 1004 6.71 23.79 3.79
C LEU A 1004 5.39 24.58 3.68
N ARG A 1005 4.27 23.91 3.34
CA ARG A 1005 2.99 24.59 3.02
C ARG A 1005 1.75 24.05 3.73
N GLN A 1006 1.80 22.86 4.33
CA GLN A 1006 0.61 22.19 4.93
C GLN A 1006 0.79 21.84 6.41
N ARG A 1007 1.88 22.31 7.03
CA ARG A 1007 2.22 22.03 8.42
C ARG A 1007 2.74 23.29 9.11
N VAL A 1008 2.53 23.33 10.42
CA VAL A 1008 3.28 24.23 11.29
C VAL A 1008 4.60 23.56 11.64
N GLU A 1009 5.67 24.05 11.03
CA GLU A 1009 7.05 23.65 11.29
C GLU A 1009 7.84 24.85 11.82
N VAL A 1010 8.85 24.60 12.65
CA VAL A 1010 9.73 25.63 13.20
C VAL A 1010 11.18 25.27 12.90
N VAL A 1011 11.91 26.23 12.35
CA VAL A 1011 13.34 26.18 12.10
C VAL A 1011 13.99 27.38 12.79
N THR A 1012 15.10 27.16 13.47
CA THR A 1012 15.80 28.20 14.22
C THR A 1012 17.26 28.33 13.77
N PRO A 1013 17.81 29.55 13.65
CA PRO A 1013 19.24 29.74 13.43
C PRO A 1013 20.03 29.33 14.69
N VAL A 1014 21.22 28.74 14.49
CA VAL A 1014 22.15 28.41 15.56
C VAL A 1014 23.33 29.37 15.49
N ARG A 1015 23.41 30.27 16.48
CA ARG A 1015 24.39 31.38 16.51
C ARG A 1015 25.63 31.07 17.34
N ASP A 1016 25.47 30.35 18.45
CA ASP A 1016 26.56 29.96 19.33
C ASP A 1016 27.67 29.21 18.55
N ALA A 1017 28.92 29.61 18.77
CA ALA A 1017 30.05 29.12 17.98
C ALA A 1017 30.36 27.63 18.23
N ALA A 1018 30.22 27.16 19.47
CA ALA A 1018 30.44 25.76 19.81
C ALA A 1018 29.34 24.87 19.22
N CYS A 1019 28.08 25.32 19.30
CA CYS A 1019 26.95 24.66 18.65
C CYS A 1019 27.13 24.57 17.12
N ARG A 1020 27.55 25.67 16.46
CA ARG A 1020 27.84 25.67 15.01
C ARG A 1020 28.96 24.70 14.63
N SER A 1021 30.07 24.70 15.38
CA SER A 1021 31.18 23.77 15.15
C SER A 1021 30.74 22.31 15.29
N ARG A 1022 29.87 22.00 16.26
CA ARG A 1022 29.30 20.65 16.43
C ARG A 1022 28.39 20.25 15.25
N LEU A 1023 27.56 21.15 14.73
CA LEU A 1023 26.73 20.87 13.54
C LEU A 1023 27.58 20.66 12.28
N ASP A 1024 28.64 21.45 12.11
CA ASP A 1024 29.59 21.29 11.01
C ASP A 1024 30.24 19.91 11.03
N ALA A 1025 30.71 19.47 12.21
CA ALA A 1025 31.32 18.17 12.39
C ALA A 1025 30.35 17.01 12.08
N ILE A 1026 29.07 17.14 12.47
CA ILE A 1026 28.02 16.16 12.13
C ILE A 1026 27.85 16.09 10.61
N LEU A 1027 27.64 17.23 9.94
CA LEU A 1027 27.45 17.28 8.48
C LEU A 1027 28.64 16.69 7.73
N ALA A 1028 29.87 17.09 8.09
CA ALA A 1028 31.09 16.59 7.46
C ALA A 1028 31.22 15.07 7.64
N ALA A 1029 31.03 14.58 8.86
CA ALA A 1029 31.24 13.16 9.15
C ALA A 1029 30.21 12.24 8.48
N GLU A 1030 28.98 12.71 8.27
CA GLU A 1030 27.94 11.98 7.52
C GLU A 1030 28.14 12.05 6.00
N LEU A 1031 28.51 13.22 5.48
CA LEU A 1031 28.80 13.38 4.05
C LEU A 1031 29.96 12.50 3.60
N ASP A 1032 30.96 12.33 4.47
CA ASP A 1032 32.16 11.51 4.24
C ASP A 1032 32.07 10.10 4.85
N ASP A 1033 30.88 9.66 5.27
CA ASP A 1033 30.71 8.31 5.83
C ASP A 1033 31.09 7.24 4.78
N PRO A 1034 32.04 6.33 5.08
CA PRO A 1034 32.51 5.32 4.13
C PRO A 1034 31.49 4.20 3.87
N THR A 1035 30.40 4.17 4.63
CA THR A 1035 29.32 3.18 4.55
C THR A 1035 28.01 3.75 3.99
N ALA A 1036 27.98 5.05 3.67
CA ALA A 1036 26.84 5.73 3.05
C ALA A 1036 26.54 5.21 1.64
N TRP A 1037 25.33 5.49 1.16
CA TRP A 1037 24.93 5.26 -0.22
C TRP A 1037 24.93 6.59 -0.98
N ASP A 1038 25.53 6.63 -2.17
CA ASP A 1038 25.41 7.78 -3.08
C ASP A 1038 24.20 7.55 -4.01
N LEU A 1039 23.43 8.61 -4.26
CA LEU A 1039 22.30 8.61 -5.19
C LEU A 1039 22.80 8.91 -6.60
N ASP A 1040 22.47 8.05 -7.56
CA ASP A 1040 22.77 8.24 -8.97
C ASP A 1040 21.65 8.97 -9.72
N SER A 1041 21.97 9.48 -10.92
CA SER A 1041 21.04 10.27 -11.74
C SER A 1041 19.85 9.49 -12.30
N ASP A 1042 19.85 8.15 -12.22
CA ASP A 1042 18.73 7.28 -12.57
C ASP A 1042 17.80 6.98 -11.37
N GLY A 1043 18.18 7.45 -10.19
CA GLY A 1043 17.46 7.25 -8.93
C GLY A 1043 17.91 6.03 -8.14
N SER A 1044 18.84 5.23 -8.65
CA SER A 1044 19.43 4.10 -7.91
C SER A 1044 20.42 4.57 -6.85
N TYR A 1045 20.66 3.72 -5.84
CA TYR A 1045 21.64 3.97 -4.80
C TYR A 1045 22.75 2.92 -4.84
N HIS A 1046 24.00 3.35 -4.79
CA HIS A 1046 25.13 2.46 -4.60
C HIS A 1046 25.81 2.71 -3.26
N ARG A 1047 26.06 1.64 -2.51
CA ARG A 1047 26.77 1.75 -1.24
C ARG A 1047 28.26 1.98 -1.50
N ARG A 1048 28.85 2.92 -0.75
CA ARG A 1048 30.30 3.14 -0.77
C ARG A 1048 31.04 1.91 -0.28
N ALA A 1049 32.21 1.71 -0.86
CA ALA A 1049 33.20 0.77 -0.36
C ALA A 1049 34.34 1.59 0.29
N PRO A 1050 34.74 1.29 1.54
CA PRO A 1050 35.90 1.93 2.14
C PRO A 1050 37.15 1.64 1.29
N ALA A 1051 38.01 2.65 1.12
CA ALA A 1051 39.29 2.47 0.45
C ALA A 1051 40.15 1.44 1.20
N PRO A 1052 41.03 0.67 0.53
CA PRO A 1052 41.94 -0.25 1.20
C PRO A 1052 42.78 0.46 2.28
N GLY A 1053 42.67 0.04 3.54
CA GLY A 1053 43.35 0.66 4.69
C GLY A 1053 42.71 1.95 5.23
N GLY A 1054 41.60 2.41 4.65
CA GLY A 1054 40.82 3.55 5.15
C GLY A 1054 39.91 3.18 6.33
N GLU A 1055 39.36 4.20 7.00
CA GLU A 1055 38.35 4.00 8.05
C GLU A 1055 37.13 3.27 7.48
N SER A 1056 36.75 2.16 8.13
CA SER A 1056 35.67 1.28 7.68
C SER A 1056 34.42 1.36 8.55
N ARG A 1057 34.51 2.00 9.73
CA ARG A 1057 33.37 2.16 10.65
C ARG A 1057 32.44 3.25 10.15
N SER A 1058 31.14 3.01 10.31
CA SER A 1058 30.13 4.02 10.04
C SER A 1058 30.29 5.23 10.97
N PHE A 1059 29.73 6.37 10.57
CA PHE A 1059 29.64 7.56 11.41
C PHE A 1059 28.99 7.26 12.76
N GLN A 1060 27.89 6.50 12.77
CA GLN A 1060 27.18 6.15 14.00
C GLN A 1060 28.07 5.36 14.97
N GLU A 1061 28.82 4.37 14.46
CA GLU A 1061 29.76 3.59 15.27
C GLU A 1061 30.93 4.43 15.80
N ARG A 1062 31.44 5.37 15.00
CA ARG A 1062 32.48 6.30 15.45
C ARG A 1062 31.99 7.18 16.59
N LEU A 1063 30.78 7.72 16.50
CA LEU A 1063 30.19 8.53 17.57
C LEU A 1063 29.93 7.71 18.84
N LEU A 1064 29.47 6.45 18.70
CA LEU A 1064 29.34 5.54 19.84
C LEU A 1064 30.69 5.28 20.52
N GLY A 1065 31.75 5.00 19.75
CA GLY A 1065 33.09 4.78 20.30
C GLY A 1065 33.64 6.00 21.05
N LEU A 1066 33.38 7.21 20.56
CA LEU A 1066 33.76 8.46 21.24
C LEU A 1066 32.93 8.68 22.52
N ALA A 1067 31.65 8.33 22.51
CA ALA A 1067 30.79 8.43 23.68
C ALA A 1067 31.26 7.49 24.80
N SER A 1068 31.61 6.24 24.47
CA SER A 1068 32.10 5.25 25.44
C SER A 1068 33.49 5.55 26.01
N ALA A 1069 34.31 6.37 25.33
CA ALA A 1069 35.63 6.78 25.81
C ALA A 1069 35.59 8.00 26.76
N THR A 1070 34.42 8.65 26.88
CA THR A 1070 34.22 9.86 27.68
C THR A 1070 33.24 9.68 28.85
N ALA A 1071 32.65 8.48 28.97
CA ALA A 1071 31.90 8.00 30.13
C ALA A 1071 32.83 7.15 31.02
#